data_AF-A0A919V6D5-F1
#
_entry.id   AF-A0A919V6D5-F1
#
_cell.length_a   1.000
_cell.length_b   1.000
_cell.length_c   1.000
_cell.angle_alpha   90.00
_cell.angle_beta   90.00
_cell.angle_gamma   90.00
#
_symmetry.space_group_name_H-M   'P 1'
#
loop_
_entity.id
_entity.type
_entity.pdbx_description
1 polymer ?
#
loop_
_entity_poly.entity_id
_entity_poly.type
_entity_poly.pdbx_seq_one_letter_code
_entity_poly.pdbx_strand_id
1 'polypeptide(L)'
;MQPAAAATRGLAGASAEDSPSPPAATQEVEAGEPRTTASAARGASDGGRSSSAAVRDGAASVPAEERGGPEAGDEGAKTGEGRTTAPAVRGEGPGRLWARVAAAIAGGVLLYLAFPPLDLWFLAPPGVALAALSVYGTRPRRGAWLGFLNGLGFLVPAMAWVQPIGFDAWLALAAMESGFYAALGAATAFVMRLPLWPLWTAALWVTGEWARSLFPFGGFPWARVAFSQAGSPFTPYAALGGAPLTTFAVALCGALIAAACVKGVTALRRVTAARSAAPAQSAAGLEGTDGGGSGGLEATDAGGSGSGRDRSGTRSAGRPAARWRPVALLLAGAVAVPVLAYAVPRPGDEGRTVTIAAIQGNVPGRGMNPMGDERAVVLRNHANKTHELAAAVRAGRFPKPDLVVWPENSSDIDPYRDASARAVIDAAVKDVGVPVLVGVVVAIGDEHRATRSLVWDPVTGPGDYYDKQQLVPFGEFTPMQELVQTLFARARLVGRQSIAGTEPGDLRMGPATIGAVNCYEIAFDPVVRETVKAGSSPIVVQANNATYALSDLPVQQLAMYRLRAVEHNRAVVAAATTGVSAFVEPDGRVSWRTGELVADMNARTVQVRTEATLATRVGPAPEWVLVAVAISALAWAASRRPRSVGAPSDHEANGVG
;
A
#
# COMPACT_ATOMS: atom_id res chain seq x y z
N MET A 1 -18.45 8.65 -36.57
CA MET A 1 -19.21 7.89 -37.58
C MET A 1 -18.61 6.48 -37.60
N GLN A 2 -19.36 5.52 -37.07
CA GLN A 2 -19.13 4.06 -37.12
C GLN A 2 -19.70 3.51 -38.45
N PRO A 3 -19.48 2.23 -38.88
CA PRO A 3 -19.74 0.97 -38.13
C PRO A 3 -18.61 -0.08 -38.25
N ALA A 4 -18.37 -1.06 -37.36
CA ALA A 4 -19.16 -2.13 -36.73
C ALA A 4 -19.57 -3.30 -37.66
N ALA A 5 -18.89 -4.46 -37.52
CA ALA A 5 -19.43 -5.79 -37.81
C ALA A 5 -18.65 -6.88 -37.05
N ALA A 6 -19.41 -7.74 -36.38
CA ALA A 6 -18.98 -8.90 -35.58
C ALA A 6 -19.12 -10.19 -36.40
N ALA A 7 -18.36 -11.24 -36.05
CA ALA A 7 -18.74 -12.62 -36.36
C ALA A 7 -18.14 -13.61 -35.34
N THR A 8 -19.04 -14.34 -34.70
CA THR A 8 -18.85 -15.43 -33.73
C THR A 8 -19.28 -16.74 -34.41
N ARG A 9 -18.52 -17.83 -34.24
CA ARG A 9 -18.88 -19.28 -34.39
C ARG A 9 -17.57 -20.05 -34.11
N GLY A 10 -17.40 -20.99 -33.19
CA GLY A 10 -18.34 -21.91 -32.56
C GLY A 10 -18.33 -23.25 -33.30
N LEU A 11 -17.53 -24.23 -32.86
CA LEU A 11 -17.73 -25.66 -33.11
C LEU A 11 -17.02 -26.49 -32.02
N ALA A 12 -17.81 -27.36 -31.40
CA ALA A 12 -17.45 -28.36 -30.41
C ALA A 12 -17.43 -29.77 -31.04
N GLY A 13 -16.77 -30.72 -30.38
CA GLY A 13 -16.77 -32.17 -30.69
C GLY A 13 -15.40 -32.78 -30.33
N ALA A 14 -15.15 -33.18 -29.08
CA ALA A 14 -15.47 -34.48 -28.48
C ALA A 14 -14.60 -35.64 -29.02
N SER A 15 -13.72 -36.17 -28.15
CA SER A 15 -13.52 -37.61 -27.94
C SER A 15 -12.73 -37.83 -26.65
N ALA A 16 -13.23 -38.75 -25.85
CA ALA A 16 -12.68 -39.29 -24.60
C ALA A 16 -11.61 -40.36 -24.88
N GLU A 17 -11.11 -40.99 -23.81
CA GLU A 17 -9.99 -41.97 -23.69
C GLU A 17 -8.68 -41.28 -23.28
N ASP A 18 -7.93 -41.67 -22.25
CA ASP A 18 -8.03 -42.77 -21.30
C ASP A 18 -7.14 -42.41 -20.07
N SER A 19 -7.56 -42.76 -18.87
CA SER A 19 -6.76 -42.59 -17.64
C SER A 19 -6.01 -43.88 -17.31
N PRO A 20 -4.82 -43.80 -16.69
CA PRO A 20 -4.47 -44.80 -15.70
C PRO A 20 -4.12 -44.17 -14.34
N SER A 21 -4.82 -44.65 -13.32
CA SER A 21 -4.48 -44.53 -11.89
C SER A 21 -3.45 -45.60 -11.49
N PRO A 22 -2.76 -45.45 -10.34
CA PRO A 22 -1.47 -46.09 -10.05
C PRO A 22 -1.61 -47.51 -9.45
N PRO A 23 -0.56 -48.34 -9.46
CA PRO A 23 -0.61 -49.63 -8.78
C PRO A 23 -0.31 -49.49 -7.28
N ALA A 24 -1.10 -50.20 -6.48
CA ALA A 24 -0.92 -50.40 -5.05
C ALA A 24 -0.12 -51.69 -4.74
N ALA A 25 0.76 -51.55 -3.75
CA ALA A 25 1.23 -52.50 -2.73
C ALA A 25 1.22 -54.03 -2.94
N THR A 26 2.39 -54.64 -2.73
CA THR A 26 2.69 -55.87 -1.97
C THR A 26 4.23 -55.92 -1.88
N GLN A 27 4.93 -56.32 -0.81
CA GLN A 27 4.71 -57.33 0.22
C GLN A 27 5.68 -57.09 1.39
N GLU A 28 5.29 -57.58 2.57
CA GLU A 28 6.03 -57.61 3.83
C GLU A 28 7.31 -58.45 3.76
N VAL A 29 8.36 -58.04 4.50
CA VAL A 29 9.37 -58.94 5.07
C VAL A 29 9.69 -58.50 6.50
N GLU A 30 9.69 -59.50 7.37
CA GLU A 30 9.68 -59.48 8.83
C GLU A 30 11.10 -59.48 9.45
N ALA A 31 11.18 -58.93 10.66
CA ALA A 31 12.08 -59.23 11.80
C ALA A 31 13.62 -59.24 11.65
N GLY A 32 14.26 -58.51 12.58
CA GLY A 32 15.65 -58.76 12.99
C GLY A 32 16.24 -57.68 13.92
N GLU A 33 15.95 -57.74 15.22
CA GLU A 33 16.87 -57.21 16.25
C GLU A 33 18.17 -58.03 16.25
N PRO A 34 19.30 -57.45 16.70
CA PRO A 34 19.78 -57.90 18.00
C PRO A 34 20.37 -56.81 18.91
N ARG A 35 20.33 -57.16 20.20
CA ARG A 35 20.82 -56.46 21.39
C ARG A 35 22.36 -56.47 21.55
N THR A 36 22.84 -55.35 22.13
CA THR A 36 23.82 -55.17 23.23
C THR A 36 25.15 -55.95 23.31
N THR A 37 26.24 -55.20 23.53
CA THR A 37 27.27 -55.35 24.61
C THR A 37 27.95 -53.97 24.79
N ALA A 38 27.97 -53.26 25.93
CA ALA A 38 28.49 -53.50 27.28
C ALA A 38 30.03 -53.30 27.43
N SER A 39 30.44 -52.24 28.16
CA SER A 39 31.57 -52.16 29.13
C SER A 39 31.80 -50.68 29.50
N ALA A 40 31.50 -50.11 30.69
CA ALA A 40 31.87 -50.40 32.09
C ALA A 40 33.31 -50.00 32.49
N ALA A 41 33.46 -48.89 33.23
CA ALA A 41 34.40 -48.71 34.35
C ALA A 41 34.08 -47.42 35.13
N ARG A 42 33.57 -47.51 36.38
CA ARG A 42 34.26 -47.22 37.68
C ARG A 42 34.66 -45.74 37.85
N GLY A 43 34.29 -44.99 38.89
CA GLY A 43 33.81 -45.29 40.24
C GLY A 43 34.76 -44.70 41.30
N ALA A 44 34.20 -43.86 42.19
CA ALA A 44 34.72 -43.41 43.50
C ALA A 44 35.90 -42.40 43.49
N SER A 45 36.06 -41.47 44.42
CA SER A 45 35.29 -40.92 45.54
C SER A 45 36.13 -39.78 46.15
N ASP A 46 35.51 -38.99 47.01
CA ASP A 46 36.10 -38.42 48.25
C ASP A 46 36.58 -36.95 48.26
N GLY A 47 36.33 -36.30 49.41
CA GLY A 47 36.97 -35.05 49.81
C GLY A 47 36.03 -33.87 50.15
N GLY A 48 35.43 -33.89 51.34
CA GLY A 48 34.72 -32.72 51.89
C GLY A 48 35.63 -31.66 52.51
N ARG A 49 35.12 -30.43 52.68
CA ARG A 49 35.28 -29.58 53.89
C ARG A 49 34.50 -28.25 53.79
N SER A 50 33.72 -28.03 54.85
CA SER A 50 33.21 -26.79 55.47
C SER A 50 33.89 -25.45 55.11
N SER A 51 33.12 -24.39 54.84
CA SER A 51 32.64 -23.42 55.87
C SER A 51 32.09 -22.12 55.26
N SER A 52 31.01 -21.57 55.87
CA SER A 52 30.72 -20.13 56.10
C SER A 52 30.49 -19.21 54.89
N ALA A 53 29.53 -18.28 54.80
CA ALA A 53 28.38 -17.85 55.59
C ALA A 53 27.61 -16.79 54.77
N ALA A 54 26.34 -16.56 55.14
CA ALA A 54 25.55 -15.33 55.01
C ALA A 54 25.17 -14.84 53.58
N VAL A 55 23.95 -14.39 53.26
CA VAL A 55 22.70 -14.13 53.99
C VAL A 55 21.53 -14.17 52.98
N ARG A 56 20.39 -14.67 53.51
CA ARG A 56 19.01 -14.89 53.03
C ARG A 56 18.44 -13.85 52.04
N ASP A 57 17.71 -14.22 50.99
CA ASP A 57 16.40 -14.92 50.87
C ASP A 57 15.18 -14.17 51.44
N GLY A 58 14.10 -14.15 50.67
CA GLY A 58 12.75 -14.20 51.25
C GLY A 58 11.65 -13.51 50.46
N ALA A 59 11.14 -14.16 49.43
CA ALA A 59 9.88 -13.85 48.78
C ALA A 59 8.67 -14.41 49.55
N ALA A 60 7.56 -13.66 49.47
CA ALA A 60 6.15 -14.03 49.37
C ALA A 60 5.61 -15.32 50.02
N SER A 61 4.52 -15.17 50.80
CA SER A 61 3.19 -15.78 50.49
C SER A 61 2.11 -15.41 51.52
N VAL A 62 0.90 -15.23 51.01
CA VAL A 62 -0.45 -14.88 51.58
C VAL A 62 -1.21 -16.20 51.93
N PRO A 63 -2.48 -16.33 52.43
CA PRO A 63 -3.51 -15.45 53.07
C PRO A 63 -4.17 -16.01 54.39
N ALA A 64 -5.08 -15.25 55.03
CA ALA A 64 -6.55 -15.54 55.16
C ALA A 64 -7.25 -14.83 56.35
N GLU A 65 -8.45 -14.26 56.08
CA GLU A 65 -9.71 -14.13 56.90
C GLU A 65 -9.67 -13.59 58.36
N GLU A 66 -10.64 -12.88 58.96
CA GLU A 66 -12.00 -12.40 58.67
C GLU A 66 -12.42 -11.38 59.78
N ARG A 67 -13.50 -10.60 59.53
CA ARG A 67 -14.47 -9.97 60.49
C ARG A 67 -14.13 -8.70 61.31
N GLY A 68 -15.08 -7.74 61.22
CA GLY A 68 -15.66 -7.03 62.38
C GLY A 68 -15.57 -5.50 62.39
N GLY A 69 -16.70 -4.80 62.13
CA GLY A 69 -16.94 -3.43 62.68
C GLY A 69 -17.41 -3.50 64.15
N PRO A 70 -17.64 -2.39 64.89
CA PRO A 70 -18.47 -1.24 64.45
C PRO A 70 -18.06 0.18 65.00
N GLU A 71 -18.85 1.21 64.58
CA GLU A 71 -19.17 2.52 65.23
C GLU A 71 -18.04 3.49 65.62
N ALA A 72 -18.16 4.82 65.69
CA ALA A 72 -19.11 5.89 65.28
C ALA A 72 -18.35 7.21 65.58
N GLY A 73 -18.67 8.33 64.91
CA GLY A 73 -18.29 9.66 65.42
C GLY A 73 -17.85 10.71 64.40
N ASP A 74 -18.77 11.64 64.18
CA ASP A 74 -18.54 13.09 64.27
C ASP A 74 -18.35 13.94 63.00
N GLU A 75 -18.99 15.09 63.11
CA GLU A 75 -19.43 16.05 62.10
C GLU A 75 -18.29 16.93 61.55
N GLY A 76 -18.48 17.46 60.33
CA GLY A 76 -17.56 18.45 59.78
C GLY A 76 -17.88 18.86 58.35
N ALA A 77 -18.61 19.96 58.22
CA ALA A 77 -19.04 20.64 57.00
C ALA A 77 -18.07 20.55 55.79
N LYS A 78 -18.61 20.14 54.63
CA LYS A 78 -18.00 20.41 53.32
C LYS A 78 -18.95 21.23 52.46
N THR A 79 -18.59 22.50 52.35
CA THR A 79 -19.03 23.47 51.36
C THR A 79 -18.81 22.91 49.95
N GLY A 80 -19.75 23.25 49.06
CA GLY A 80 -19.82 22.70 47.72
C GLY A 80 -18.66 23.10 46.82
N GLU A 81 -18.12 22.10 46.14
CA GLU A 81 -17.66 22.24 44.77
C GLU A 81 -18.38 21.17 43.95
N GLY A 82 -19.45 21.59 43.29
CA GLY A 82 -20.09 20.80 42.26
C GLY A 82 -19.06 20.49 41.19
N ARG A 83 -18.56 19.25 41.18
CA ARG A 83 -17.97 18.62 40.00
C ARG A 83 -18.98 18.77 38.87
N THR A 84 -18.76 19.77 38.03
CA THR A 84 -19.45 19.94 36.75
C THR A 84 -19.05 18.76 35.88
N THR A 85 -19.84 17.69 35.98
CA THR A 85 -19.84 16.62 34.99
C THR A 85 -20.13 17.27 33.64
N ALA A 86 -19.16 17.22 32.75
CA ALA A 86 -19.27 17.72 31.39
C ALA A 86 -20.59 17.20 30.76
N PRO A 87 -21.36 18.04 30.05
CA PRO A 87 -22.63 17.60 29.48
C PRO A 87 -22.37 16.48 28.48
N ALA A 88 -22.89 15.30 28.80
CA ALA A 88 -22.88 14.15 27.92
C ALA A 88 -23.59 14.51 26.61
N VAL A 89 -22.83 14.54 25.52
CA VAL A 89 -23.38 14.65 24.15
C VAL A 89 -24.35 13.50 23.95
N ARG A 90 -25.62 13.81 23.64
CA ARG A 90 -26.68 12.86 23.25
C ARG A 90 -26.09 11.74 22.38
N GLY A 91 -26.27 10.49 22.81
CA GLY A 91 -25.81 9.31 22.08
C GLY A 91 -26.35 9.30 20.65
N GLU A 92 -25.49 8.96 19.69
CA GLU A 92 -25.92 8.78 18.30
C GLU A 92 -26.85 7.57 18.22
N GLY A 93 -27.96 7.69 17.49
CA GLY A 93 -28.84 6.55 17.24
C GLY A 93 -28.11 5.41 16.52
N PRO A 94 -28.44 4.14 16.81
CA PRO A 94 -27.72 2.97 16.30
C PRO A 94 -27.61 2.93 14.77
N GLY A 95 -28.64 3.38 14.04
CA GLY A 95 -28.59 3.41 12.57
C GLY A 95 -27.48 4.28 11.98
N ARG A 96 -27.13 5.41 12.63
CA ARG A 96 -26.05 6.29 12.16
C ARG A 96 -24.67 5.66 12.39
N LEU A 97 -24.51 4.90 13.46
CA LEU A 97 -23.29 4.15 13.74
C LEU A 97 -23.07 3.08 12.67
N TRP A 98 -24.08 2.26 12.39
CA TRP A 98 -24.00 1.21 11.38
C TRP A 98 -23.73 1.74 9.97
N ALA A 99 -24.32 2.88 9.60
CA ALA A 99 -24.02 3.54 8.32
C ALA A 99 -22.54 3.95 8.21
N ARG A 100 -21.91 4.40 9.31
CA ARG A 100 -20.48 4.73 9.34
C ARG A 100 -19.60 3.49 9.27
N VAL A 101 -19.97 2.42 9.95
CA VAL A 101 -19.27 1.12 9.89
C VAL A 101 -19.30 0.59 8.46
N ALA A 102 -20.48 0.59 7.84
CA ALA A 102 -20.64 0.18 6.45
C ALA A 102 -19.80 1.05 5.50
N ALA A 103 -19.81 2.37 5.68
CA ALA A 103 -18.99 3.29 4.89
C ALA A 103 -17.48 3.06 5.08
N ALA A 104 -17.01 2.79 6.30
CA ALA A 104 -15.61 2.51 6.58
C ALA A 104 -15.15 1.21 5.89
N ILE A 105 -15.91 0.13 6.04
CA ILE A 105 -15.59 -1.16 5.41
C ILE A 105 -15.68 -1.05 3.88
N ALA A 106 -16.74 -0.42 3.35
CA ALA A 106 -16.88 -0.20 1.91
C ALA A 106 -15.73 0.66 1.36
N GLY A 107 -15.29 1.69 2.09
CA GLY A 107 -14.12 2.49 1.72
C GLY A 107 -12.86 1.65 1.57
N GLY A 108 -12.60 0.76 2.53
CA GLY A 108 -11.50 -0.20 2.49
C GLY A 108 -11.59 -1.18 1.30
N VAL A 109 -12.78 -1.75 1.07
CA VAL A 109 -13.01 -2.67 -0.04
C VAL A 109 -12.81 -1.97 -1.39
N LEU A 110 -13.32 -0.75 -1.58
CA LEU A 110 -13.10 0.01 -2.81
C LEU A 110 -11.62 0.31 -3.05
N LEU A 111 -10.83 0.53 -2.00
CA LEU A 111 -9.38 0.65 -2.12
C LEU A 111 -8.75 -0.66 -2.58
N TYR A 112 -9.16 -1.81 -2.04
CA TYR A 112 -8.66 -3.12 -2.48
C TYR A 112 -8.97 -3.37 -3.96
N LEU A 113 -10.22 -3.12 -4.39
CA LEU A 113 -10.63 -3.31 -5.78
C LEU A 113 -9.82 -2.44 -6.78
N ALA A 114 -9.21 -1.36 -6.31
CA ALA A 114 -8.36 -0.51 -7.12
C ALA A 114 -6.98 -1.13 -7.43
N PHE A 115 -6.54 -2.15 -6.69
CA PHE A 115 -5.25 -2.80 -6.91
C PHE A 115 -5.35 -3.96 -7.92
N PRO A 116 -4.24 -4.28 -8.61
CA PRO A 116 -4.15 -5.54 -9.37
C PRO A 116 -4.43 -6.75 -8.47
N PRO A 117 -5.08 -7.81 -9.00
CA PRO A 117 -5.42 -8.03 -10.42
C PRO A 117 -6.67 -7.28 -10.91
N LEU A 118 -7.48 -6.72 -10.02
CA LEU A 118 -8.76 -6.08 -10.38
C LEU A 118 -8.55 -4.75 -11.11
N ASP A 119 -7.53 -3.99 -10.69
CA ASP A 119 -7.02 -2.79 -11.35
C ASP A 119 -8.11 -1.71 -11.65
N LEU A 120 -9.16 -1.66 -10.82
CA LEU A 120 -10.25 -0.68 -10.93
C LEU A 120 -9.84 0.65 -10.28
N TRP A 121 -8.75 1.25 -10.77
CA TRP A 121 -8.09 2.43 -10.19
C TRP A 121 -9.03 3.59 -9.83
N PHE A 122 -10.14 3.74 -10.58
CA PHE A 122 -11.14 4.79 -10.39
C PHE A 122 -11.97 4.62 -9.11
N LEU A 123 -11.89 3.46 -8.44
CA LEU A 123 -12.51 3.22 -7.14
C LEU A 123 -11.67 3.73 -5.97
N ALA A 124 -10.38 4.04 -6.16
CA ALA A 124 -9.55 4.57 -5.08
C ALA A 124 -10.03 5.93 -4.53
N PRO A 125 -10.34 6.96 -5.35
CA PRO A 125 -10.87 8.22 -4.83
C PRO A 125 -12.22 8.07 -4.08
N PRO A 126 -13.23 7.34 -4.61
CA PRO A 126 -14.44 7.02 -3.84
C PRO A 126 -14.17 6.23 -2.55
N GLY A 127 -13.20 5.32 -2.54
CA GLY A 127 -12.77 4.59 -1.34
C GLY A 127 -12.26 5.53 -0.25
N VAL A 128 -11.35 6.45 -0.62
CA VAL A 128 -10.89 7.53 0.29
C VAL A 128 -12.05 8.41 0.74
N ALA A 129 -12.99 8.73 -0.16
CA ALA A 129 -14.14 9.57 0.17
C ALA A 129 -15.04 8.90 1.24
N LEU A 130 -15.31 7.60 1.11
CA LEU A 130 -16.08 6.84 2.10
C LEU A 130 -15.34 6.72 3.44
N ALA A 131 -14.03 6.50 3.41
CA ALA A 131 -13.19 6.51 4.61
C ALA A 131 -13.32 7.86 5.36
N ALA A 132 -13.19 8.98 4.65
CA ALA A 132 -13.35 10.32 5.22
C ALA A 132 -14.78 10.59 5.73
N LEU A 133 -15.80 10.20 4.97
CA LEU A 133 -17.20 10.37 5.37
C LEU A 133 -17.55 9.54 6.62
N SER A 134 -16.97 8.35 6.77
CA SER A 134 -17.21 7.49 7.94
C SER A 134 -16.80 8.20 9.24
N VAL A 135 -15.67 8.93 9.23
CA VAL A 135 -15.13 9.61 10.41
C VAL A 135 -15.64 11.06 10.56
N TYR A 136 -16.35 11.60 9.56
CA TYR A 136 -16.83 12.98 9.59
C TYR A 136 -17.74 13.27 10.79
N GLY A 137 -17.33 14.26 11.60
CA GLY A 137 -18.04 14.66 12.81
C GLY A 137 -17.97 13.65 13.96
N THR A 138 -17.00 12.73 13.94
CA THR A 138 -16.73 11.82 15.07
C THR A 138 -15.66 12.37 16.01
N ARG A 139 -15.56 11.80 17.21
CA ARG A 139 -14.40 12.03 18.10
C ARG A 139 -13.19 11.23 17.60
N PRO A 140 -11.95 11.68 17.82
CA PRO A 140 -10.75 10.95 17.37
C PRO A 140 -10.70 9.48 17.77
N ARG A 141 -11.13 9.13 19.00
CA ARG A 141 -11.22 7.72 19.45
C ARG A 141 -12.14 6.86 18.57
N ARG A 142 -13.27 7.41 18.11
CA ARG A 142 -14.19 6.72 17.19
C ARG A 142 -13.65 6.73 15.77
N GLY A 143 -13.01 7.83 15.35
CA GLY A 143 -12.25 7.90 14.11
C GLY A 143 -11.18 6.83 14.02
N ALA A 144 -10.49 6.52 15.13
CA ALA A 144 -9.51 5.46 15.20
C ALA A 144 -10.11 4.09 14.89
N TRP A 145 -11.21 3.75 15.55
CA TRP A 145 -11.87 2.46 15.34
C TRP A 145 -12.44 2.31 13.92
N LEU A 146 -13.07 3.35 13.37
CA LEU A 146 -13.57 3.33 11.98
C LEU A 146 -12.41 3.27 10.97
N GLY A 147 -11.32 4.00 11.23
CA GLY A 147 -10.10 3.91 10.44
C GLY A 147 -9.50 2.51 10.46
N PHE A 148 -9.47 1.85 11.62
CA PHE A 148 -9.03 0.46 11.73
C PHE A 148 -9.89 -0.49 10.89
N LEU A 149 -11.22 -0.35 10.92
CA LEU A 149 -12.12 -1.16 10.08
C LEU A 149 -11.93 -0.91 8.58
N ASN A 150 -11.69 0.34 8.19
CA ASN A 150 -11.31 0.67 6.80
C ASN A 150 -9.99 0.00 6.43
N GLY A 151 -8.99 0.06 7.31
CA GLY A 151 -7.71 -0.63 7.16
C GLY A 151 -7.89 -2.13 6.97
N LEU A 152 -8.71 -2.79 7.79
CA LEU A 152 -8.99 -4.22 7.68
C LEU A 152 -9.68 -4.56 6.35
N GLY A 153 -10.71 -3.78 5.96
CA GLY A 153 -11.41 -3.97 4.69
C GLY A 153 -10.51 -3.82 3.45
N PHE A 154 -9.41 -3.08 3.59
CA PHE A 154 -8.43 -2.89 2.53
C PHE A 154 -7.28 -3.92 2.57
N LEU A 155 -6.58 -4.00 3.70
CA LEU A 155 -5.29 -4.65 3.83
C LEU A 155 -5.41 -6.16 4.00
N VAL A 156 -6.50 -6.67 4.60
CA VAL A 156 -6.73 -8.11 4.70
C VAL A 156 -6.78 -8.73 3.30
N PRO A 157 -7.68 -8.33 2.38
CA PRO A 157 -7.68 -8.90 1.03
C PRO A 157 -6.43 -8.52 0.23
N ALA A 158 -5.92 -7.28 0.34
CA ALA A 158 -4.73 -6.85 -0.43
C ALA A 158 -3.45 -7.64 -0.09
N MET A 159 -3.34 -8.20 1.12
CA MET A 159 -2.20 -8.98 1.59
C MET A 159 -2.48 -10.49 1.65
N ALA A 160 -3.60 -10.96 1.08
CA ALA A 160 -3.93 -12.39 1.10
C ALA A 160 -2.85 -13.29 0.47
N TRP A 161 -2.01 -12.72 -0.39
CA TRP A 161 -0.83 -13.39 -0.95
C TRP A 161 0.21 -13.81 0.11
N VAL A 162 0.16 -13.32 1.35
CA VAL A 162 1.05 -13.73 2.45
C VAL A 162 0.69 -15.11 3.01
N GLN A 163 -0.50 -15.63 2.71
CA GLN A 163 -1.00 -16.92 3.22
C GLN A 163 -0.03 -18.12 3.08
N PRO A 164 0.78 -18.27 2.02
CA PRO A 164 1.76 -19.35 1.93
C PRO A 164 2.76 -19.40 3.09
N ILE A 165 3.03 -18.25 3.75
CA ILE A 165 3.85 -18.18 4.98
C ILE A 165 3.06 -18.63 6.21
N GLY A 166 1.76 -18.32 6.25
CA GLY A 166 0.83 -18.70 7.30
C GLY A 166 -0.33 -17.73 7.47
N PHE A 167 -1.51 -18.26 7.79
CA PHE A 167 -2.72 -17.46 8.05
C PHE A 167 -2.54 -16.50 9.24
N ASP A 168 -1.84 -16.94 10.27
CA ASP A 168 -1.51 -16.15 11.45
C ASP A 168 -0.59 -14.97 11.11
N ALA A 169 0.44 -15.19 10.28
CA ALA A 169 1.34 -14.13 9.81
C ALA A 169 0.60 -13.10 8.96
N TRP A 170 -0.25 -13.56 8.02
CA TRP A 170 -1.07 -12.70 7.18
C TRP A 170 -2.01 -11.81 8.01
N LEU A 171 -2.81 -12.41 8.91
CA LEU A 171 -3.78 -11.67 9.70
C LEU A 171 -3.10 -10.74 10.72
N ALA A 172 -1.99 -11.16 11.33
CA ALA A 172 -1.22 -10.33 12.25
C ALA A 172 -0.62 -9.11 11.53
N LEU A 173 -0.02 -9.32 10.35
CA LEU A 173 0.51 -8.24 9.52
C LEU A 173 -0.61 -7.28 9.11
N ALA A 174 -1.71 -7.80 8.56
CA ALA A 174 -2.84 -6.97 8.13
C ALA A 174 -3.45 -6.17 9.30
N ALA A 175 -3.55 -6.76 10.50
CA ALA A 175 -4.05 -6.08 11.69
C ALA A 175 -3.09 -4.98 12.18
N MET A 176 -1.78 -5.27 12.24
CA MET A 176 -0.76 -4.30 12.59
C MET A 176 -0.75 -3.12 11.61
N GLU A 177 -0.78 -3.41 10.31
CA GLU A 177 -0.82 -2.43 9.23
C GLU A 177 -2.12 -1.60 9.26
N SER A 178 -3.24 -2.20 9.67
CA SER A 178 -4.51 -1.49 9.90
C SER A 178 -4.45 -0.52 11.09
N GLY A 179 -3.50 -0.70 12.02
CA GLY A 179 -3.22 0.24 13.10
C GLY A 179 -2.84 1.64 12.58
N PHE A 180 -2.11 1.73 11.46
CA PHE A 180 -1.82 3.01 10.82
C PHE A 180 -3.07 3.68 10.25
N TYR A 181 -4.02 2.90 9.74
CA TYR A 181 -5.32 3.42 9.31
C TYR A 181 -6.18 3.86 10.51
N ALA A 182 -6.01 3.26 11.69
CA ALA A 182 -6.60 3.77 12.91
C ALA A 182 -6.03 5.16 13.27
N ALA A 183 -4.71 5.32 13.23
CA ALA A 183 -4.09 6.63 13.46
C ALA A 183 -4.56 7.67 12.43
N LEU A 184 -4.61 7.30 11.15
CA LEU A 184 -5.14 8.13 10.06
C LEU A 184 -6.60 8.54 10.30
N GLY A 185 -7.47 7.62 10.69
CA GLY A 185 -8.88 7.89 10.98
C GLY A 185 -9.06 8.83 12.18
N ALA A 186 -8.25 8.65 13.23
CA ALA A 186 -8.24 9.54 14.39
C ALA A 186 -7.78 10.96 14.04
N ALA A 187 -6.66 11.06 13.32
CA ALA A 187 -6.08 12.32 12.86
C ALA A 187 -7.03 13.05 11.90
N THR A 188 -7.64 12.33 10.97
CA THR A 188 -8.63 12.87 10.02
C THR A 188 -9.83 13.45 10.75
N ALA A 189 -10.42 12.70 11.69
CA ALA A 189 -11.52 13.21 12.52
C ALA A 189 -11.13 14.48 13.31
N PHE A 190 -9.87 14.55 13.74
CA PHE A 190 -9.34 15.68 14.49
C PHE A 190 -9.12 16.95 13.65
N VAL A 191 -8.63 16.82 12.42
CA VAL A 191 -8.37 17.97 11.52
C VAL A 191 -9.59 18.42 10.73
N MET A 192 -10.65 17.60 10.64
CA MET A 192 -11.91 17.95 9.96
C MET A 192 -12.62 19.20 10.52
N ARG A 193 -12.23 19.68 11.70
CA ARG A 193 -12.70 20.97 12.27
C ARG A 193 -12.00 22.20 11.70
N LEU A 194 -10.92 22.02 10.95
CA LEU A 194 -10.18 23.09 10.30
C LEU A 194 -10.82 23.42 8.94
N PRO A 195 -10.70 24.67 8.45
CA PRO A 195 -11.00 24.96 7.06
C PRO A 195 -10.04 24.18 6.16
N LEU A 196 -10.46 23.92 4.92
CA LEU A 196 -9.68 23.16 3.95
C LEU A 196 -9.29 21.74 4.43
N TRP A 197 -10.10 21.13 5.30
CA TRP A 197 -9.85 19.76 5.76
C TRP A 197 -9.58 18.72 4.66
N PRO A 198 -10.11 18.82 3.42
CA PRO A 198 -9.72 17.87 2.38
C PRO A 198 -8.22 17.85 2.08
N LEU A 199 -7.56 19.01 2.15
CA LEU A 199 -6.12 19.13 1.98
C LEU A 199 -5.36 18.44 3.12
N TRP A 200 -5.78 18.69 4.37
CA TRP A 200 -5.16 18.09 5.55
C TRP A 200 -5.34 16.57 5.56
N THR A 201 -6.49 16.06 5.16
CA THR A 201 -6.76 14.62 5.03
C THR A 201 -5.85 13.96 3.98
N ALA A 202 -5.64 14.61 2.83
CA ALA A 202 -4.74 14.09 1.81
C ALA A 202 -3.28 14.04 2.28
N ALA A 203 -2.81 15.08 2.98
CA ALA A 203 -1.47 15.12 3.55
C ALA A 203 -1.28 14.07 4.67
N LEU A 204 -2.30 13.87 5.51
CA LEU A 204 -2.30 12.82 6.54
C LEU A 204 -2.23 11.41 5.94
N TRP A 205 -2.86 11.19 4.78
CA TRP A 205 -2.79 9.91 4.07
C TRP A 205 -1.34 9.57 3.70
N VAL A 206 -0.64 10.53 3.07
CA VAL A 206 0.79 10.37 2.74
C VAL A 206 1.63 10.16 3.98
N THR A 207 1.34 10.87 5.07
CA THR A 207 2.05 10.69 6.36
C THR A 207 1.85 9.28 6.91
N GLY A 208 0.66 8.71 6.77
CA GLY A 208 0.38 7.32 7.17
C GLY A 208 1.15 6.30 6.35
N GLU A 209 1.22 6.49 5.03
CA GLU A 209 2.02 5.63 4.14
C GLU A 209 3.53 5.77 4.40
N TRP A 210 4.01 6.98 4.64
CA TRP A 210 5.40 7.24 5.06
C TRP A 210 5.73 6.50 6.36
N ALA A 211 4.85 6.56 7.37
CA ALA A 211 5.07 5.87 8.63
C ALA A 211 5.14 4.34 8.45
N ARG A 212 4.26 3.78 7.60
CA ARG A 212 4.28 2.36 7.20
C ARG A 212 5.55 1.97 6.44
N SER A 213 6.15 2.91 5.72
CA SER A 213 7.42 2.69 5.00
C SER A 213 8.65 2.63 5.92
N LEU A 214 8.49 2.94 7.21
CA LEU A 214 9.56 2.90 8.22
C LEU A 214 9.38 1.75 9.22
N PHE A 215 8.14 1.44 9.56
CA PHE A 215 7.80 0.43 10.56
C PHE A 215 6.66 -0.46 10.06
N PRO A 216 6.70 -1.78 10.31
CA PRO A 216 7.68 -2.52 11.12
C PRO A 216 8.96 -2.91 10.37
N PHE A 217 10.05 -3.21 11.11
CA PHE A 217 11.26 -3.90 10.61
C PHE A 217 11.89 -3.33 9.33
N GLY A 218 12.00 -2.01 9.24
CA GLY A 218 12.52 -1.33 8.06
C GLY A 218 11.44 -0.96 7.03
N GLY A 219 10.17 -1.23 7.33
CA GLY A 219 9.00 -0.77 6.59
C GLY A 219 8.28 -1.85 5.79
N PHE A 220 6.97 -1.64 5.60
CA PHE A 220 6.12 -2.41 4.70
C PHE A 220 5.31 -1.47 3.79
N PRO A 221 5.95 -0.81 2.80
CA PRO A 221 5.29 0.12 1.89
C PRO A 221 4.41 -0.57 0.83
N TRP A 222 3.97 -1.81 1.09
CA TRP A 222 3.00 -2.48 0.25
C TRP A 222 1.62 -1.83 0.39
N ALA A 223 0.82 -1.92 -0.67
CA ALA A 223 -0.53 -1.36 -0.72
C ALA A 223 -0.62 0.18 -0.54
N ARG A 224 0.43 0.92 -0.93
CA ARG A 224 0.33 2.40 -1.10
C ARG A 224 -0.64 2.73 -2.22
N VAL A 225 -1.49 3.74 -2.02
CA VAL A 225 -2.50 4.15 -2.99
C VAL A 225 -1.89 4.46 -4.35
N ALA A 226 -0.69 5.02 -4.41
CA ALA A 226 0.04 5.26 -5.65
C ALA A 226 0.20 4.01 -6.54
N PHE A 227 0.38 2.82 -5.97
CA PHE A 227 0.57 1.59 -6.74
C PHE A 227 -0.73 1.07 -7.39
N SER A 228 -1.91 1.52 -6.94
CA SER A 228 -3.18 1.30 -7.65
C SER A 228 -3.32 2.17 -8.91
N GLN A 229 -2.39 3.09 -9.15
CA GLN A 229 -2.47 4.12 -10.19
C GLN A 229 -1.45 3.91 -11.31
N ALA A 230 -0.95 2.69 -11.52
CA ALA A 230 0.07 2.37 -12.51
C ALA A 230 -0.34 2.61 -13.98
N GLY A 231 -1.64 2.77 -14.25
CA GLY A 231 -2.18 3.03 -15.59
C GLY A 231 -3.38 3.98 -15.59
N SER A 232 -3.35 4.99 -14.72
CA SER A 232 -4.48 5.89 -14.52
C SER A 232 -4.14 7.34 -14.92
N PRO A 233 -5.13 8.24 -14.96
CA PRO A 233 -4.85 9.67 -15.11
C PRO A 233 -3.92 10.23 -14.02
N PHE A 234 -3.78 9.58 -12.86
CA PHE A 234 -2.93 10.07 -11.77
C PHE A 234 -1.45 9.68 -11.92
N THR A 235 -1.11 8.68 -12.75
CA THR A 235 0.27 8.19 -12.94
C THR A 235 1.29 9.30 -13.24
N PRO A 236 1.00 10.33 -14.07
CA PRO A 236 1.97 11.40 -14.35
C PRO A 236 2.49 12.14 -13.11
N TYR A 237 1.73 12.19 -12.00
CA TYR A 237 2.20 12.81 -10.75
C TYR A 237 3.45 12.13 -10.17
N ALA A 238 3.69 10.87 -10.50
CA ALA A 238 4.89 10.15 -10.11
C ALA A 238 6.17 10.83 -10.63
N ALA A 239 6.14 11.44 -11.82
CA ALA A 239 7.27 12.17 -12.36
C ALA A 239 7.52 13.52 -11.65
N LEU A 240 6.52 14.08 -10.95
CA LEU A 240 6.65 15.34 -10.23
C LEU A 240 7.11 15.16 -8.77
N GLY A 241 6.54 14.19 -8.06
CA GLY A 241 6.83 13.98 -6.64
C GLY A 241 6.71 12.54 -6.18
N GLY A 242 6.93 11.59 -7.10
CA GLY A 242 6.99 10.17 -6.80
C GLY A 242 5.65 9.56 -6.38
N ALA A 243 5.75 8.37 -5.77
CA ALA A 243 4.62 7.74 -5.12
C ALA A 243 3.90 8.66 -4.09
N PRO A 244 4.58 9.46 -3.24
CA PRO A 244 3.92 10.35 -2.28
C PRO A 244 2.94 11.34 -2.93
N LEU A 245 3.36 12.03 -4.01
CA LEU A 245 2.49 13.01 -4.67
C LEU A 245 1.32 12.34 -5.41
N THR A 246 1.55 11.14 -5.95
CA THR A 246 0.49 10.34 -6.58
C THR A 246 -0.57 9.93 -5.55
N THR A 247 -0.16 9.41 -4.39
CA THR A 247 -1.06 9.13 -3.25
C THR A 247 -1.81 10.40 -2.83
N PHE A 248 -1.11 11.53 -2.68
CA PHE A 248 -1.72 12.79 -2.29
C PHE A 248 -2.81 13.23 -3.28
N ALA A 249 -2.56 13.15 -4.59
CA ALA A 249 -3.52 13.54 -5.62
C ALA A 249 -4.80 12.69 -5.56
N VAL A 250 -4.67 11.37 -5.42
CA VAL A 250 -5.82 10.47 -5.25
C VAL A 250 -6.57 10.77 -3.96
N ALA A 251 -5.85 10.92 -2.85
CA ALA A 251 -6.46 11.19 -1.55
C ALA A 251 -7.16 12.55 -1.52
N LEU A 252 -6.60 13.57 -2.18
CA LEU A 252 -7.21 14.89 -2.32
C LEU A 252 -8.48 14.82 -3.16
N CYS A 253 -8.46 14.09 -4.29
CA CYS A 253 -9.65 13.86 -5.10
C CYS A 253 -10.78 13.22 -4.26
N GLY A 254 -10.48 12.16 -3.52
CA GLY A 254 -11.44 11.51 -2.62
C GLY A 254 -11.95 12.42 -1.50
N ALA A 255 -11.06 13.21 -0.88
CA ALA A 255 -11.45 14.13 0.18
C ALA A 255 -12.31 15.31 -0.34
N LEU A 256 -12.08 15.78 -1.57
CA LEU A 256 -12.93 16.77 -2.24
C LEU A 256 -14.33 16.22 -2.54
N ILE A 257 -14.43 14.96 -3.01
CA ILE A 257 -15.70 14.25 -3.17
C ILE A 257 -16.44 14.19 -1.83
N ALA A 258 -15.77 13.77 -0.76
CA ALA A 258 -16.36 13.72 0.58
C ALA A 258 -16.84 15.10 1.06
N ALA A 259 -16.07 16.16 0.83
CA ALA A 259 -16.48 17.53 1.16
C ALA A 259 -17.70 17.99 0.36
N ALA A 260 -17.78 17.65 -0.93
CA ALA A 260 -18.93 17.95 -1.77
C ALA A 260 -20.19 17.26 -1.23
N CYS A 261 -20.09 15.98 -0.84
CA CYS A 261 -21.19 15.23 -0.21
C CYS A 261 -21.67 15.89 1.09
N VAL A 262 -20.76 16.28 1.99
CA VAL A 262 -21.10 16.96 3.25
C VAL A 262 -21.84 18.28 3.00
N LYS A 263 -21.32 19.11 2.08
CA LYS A 263 -21.93 20.39 1.72
C LYS A 263 -23.28 20.20 1.01
N GLY A 264 -23.39 19.19 0.15
CA GLY A 264 -24.63 18.82 -0.54
C GLY A 264 -25.74 18.43 0.43
N VAL A 265 -25.44 17.57 1.41
CA VAL A 265 -26.40 17.18 2.46
C VAL A 265 -26.84 18.39 3.28
N THR A 266 -25.93 19.32 3.59
CA THR A 266 -26.28 20.54 4.33
C THR A 266 -27.16 21.47 3.48
N ALA A 267 -26.86 21.62 2.19
CA ALA A 267 -27.67 22.41 1.26
C ALA A 267 -29.09 21.83 1.11
N LEU A 268 -29.20 20.50 0.96
CA LEU A 268 -30.48 19.79 0.88
C LEU A 268 -31.32 20.00 2.14
N ARG A 269 -30.73 19.84 3.34
CA ARG A 269 -31.42 20.08 4.62
C ARG A 269 -31.93 21.51 4.76
N ARG A 270 -31.18 22.50 4.27
CA ARG A 270 -31.61 23.90 4.26
C ARG A 270 -32.76 24.14 3.28
N VAL A 271 -32.77 23.45 2.13
CA VAL A 271 -33.87 23.53 1.15
C VAL A 271 -35.14 22.87 1.69
N THR A 272 -35.04 21.69 2.28
CA THR A 272 -36.20 21.01 2.89
C THR A 272 -36.75 21.81 4.06
N ALA A 273 -35.90 22.34 4.94
CA ALA A 273 -36.33 23.20 6.04
C ALA A 273 -37.02 24.49 5.54
N ALA A 274 -36.48 25.13 4.49
CA ALA A 274 -37.11 26.31 3.89
C ALA A 274 -38.46 26.00 3.23
N ARG A 275 -38.64 24.79 2.66
CA ARG A 275 -39.92 24.34 2.10
C ARG A 275 -40.94 24.01 3.19
N SER A 276 -40.52 23.40 4.29
CA SER A 276 -41.38 23.10 5.44
C SER A 276 -41.78 24.35 6.23
N ALA A 277 -41.00 25.43 6.14
CA ALA A 277 -41.27 26.71 6.80
C ALA A 277 -42.06 27.71 5.93
N ALA A 278 -42.38 27.37 4.67
CA ALA A 278 -43.28 28.19 3.86
C ALA A 278 -44.72 28.00 4.35
N PRO A 279 -45.38 29.03 4.92
CA PRO A 279 -46.72 28.87 5.46
C PRO A 279 -47.73 28.65 4.33
N ALA A 280 -48.74 27.85 4.63
CA ALA A 280 -50.01 27.79 3.92
C ALA A 280 -50.73 29.16 3.99
N GLN A 281 -50.24 30.15 3.25
CA GLN A 281 -50.94 31.40 2.98
C GLN A 281 -51.60 31.30 1.60
N SER A 282 -52.63 30.46 1.49
CA SER A 282 -53.57 30.47 0.37
C SER A 282 -54.88 29.72 0.69
N ALA A 283 -55.35 29.76 1.94
CA ALA A 283 -56.63 29.13 2.31
C ALA A 283 -57.35 29.86 3.45
N ALA A 284 -57.24 31.18 3.53
CA ALA A 284 -58.07 32.00 4.41
C ALA A 284 -58.36 33.33 3.71
N GLY A 285 -59.38 33.33 2.86
CA GLY A 285 -59.77 34.53 2.12
C GLY A 285 -61.00 34.33 1.24
N LEU A 286 -61.95 33.46 1.62
CA LEU A 286 -63.27 33.39 1.01
C LEU A 286 -64.28 32.83 2.03
N GLU A 287 -64.78 33.72 2.89
CA GLU A 287 -66.01 33.65 3.70
C GLU A 287 -66.02 35.01 4.43
N GLY A 288 -66.86 35.99 4.12
CA GLY A 288 -68.32 35.99 4.12
C GLY A 288 -68.79 37.02 5.18
N THR A 289 -69.93 37.68 4.94
CA THR A 289 -70.60 38.74 5.75
C THR A 289 -70.11 40.18 5.52
N ASP A 290 -70.94 41.23 5.46
CA ASP A 290 -72.39 41.41 5.27
C ASP A 290 -72.64 42.92 5.04
N GLY A 291 -73.73 43.25 4.35
CA GLY A 291 -74.64 44.34 4.74
C GLY A 291 -74.19 45.81 4.74
N GLY A 292 -74.60 46.53 3.69
CA GLY A 292 -75.44 47.74 3.78
C GLY A 292 -74.96 48.97 4.57
N GLY A 293 -74.72 50.07 3.87
CA GLY A 293 -74.63 51.41 4.48
C GLY A 293 -74.35 52.51 3.46
N SER A 294 -75.42 53.17 3.01
CA SER A 294 -75.42 54.37 2.17
C SER A 294 -74.87 55.61 2.87
N GLY A 295 -74.14 56.47 2.15
CA GLY A 295 -74.01 57.90 2.52
C GLY A 295 -72.77 58.63 1.99
N GLY A 296 -72.98 59.51 1.00
CA GLY A 296 -72.46 60.90 1.01
C GLY A 296 -70.98 61.20 0.73
N LEU A 297 -70.71 61.58 -0.53
CA LEU A 297 -70.11 62.85 -1.02
C LEU A 297 -68.88 63.52 -0.35
N GLU A 298 -68.03 64.05 -1.28
CA GLU A 298 -67.03 65.13 -1.20
C GLU A 298 -65.67 64.82 -0.51
N ALA A 299 -64.51 64.83 -1.18
CA ALA A 299 -63.80 65.82 -2.01
C ALA A 299 -62.82 66.72 -1.20
N THR A 300 -61.55 66.64 -1.64
CA THR A 300 -60.43 67.61 -1.56
C THR A 300 -59.56 67.76 -0.30
N ASP A 301 -58.26 67.62 -0.60
CA ASP A 301 -57.08 68.40 -0.19
C ASP A 301 -56.37 68.25 1.17
N ALA A 302 -55.15 67.73 1.04
CA ALA A 302 -53.86 68.35 1.37
C ALA A 302 -53.44 68.61 2.83
N GLY A 303 -52.24 68.07 3.14
CA GLY A 303 -51.38 68.43 4.27
C GLY A 303 -51.44 67.39 5.40
N GLY A 304 -50.43 66.58 5.72
CA GLY A 304 -49.00 66.78 5.55
C GLY A 304 -48.32 66.70 6.93
N SER A 305 -48.34 65.54 7.58
CA SER A 305 -47.37 65.18 8.65
C SER A 305 -47.54 63.71 9.05
N GLY A 306 -46.49 62.90 8.98
CA GLY A 306 -46.55 61.54 9.53
C GLY A 306 -45.47 60.62 8.99
N SER A 307 -44.41 60.46 9.78
CA SER A 307 -43.33 59.50 9.63
C SER A 307 -43.77 58.10 9.22
N GLY A 308 -43.10 57.51 8.22
CA GLY A 308 -43.21 56.09 7.91
C GLY A 308 -42.08 55.65 6.99
N ARG A 309 -40.97 55.19 7.57
CA ARG A 309 -39.91 54.46 6.86
C ARG A 309 -40.53 53.22 6.23
N ASP A 310 -40.83 53.28 4.94
CA ASP A 310 -41.13 52.07 4.19
C ASP A 310 -39.81 51.43 3.74
N ARG A 311 -39.16 50.74 4.69
CA ARG A 311 -38.15 49.73 4.36
C ARG A 311 -38.91 48.45 4.03
N SER A 312 -39.45 48.36 2.82
CA SER A 312 -39.84 47.10 2.22
C SER A 312 -38.57 46.27 1.98
N GLY A 313 -38.11 45.61 3.06
CA GLY A 313 -37.06 44.62 3.00
C GLY A 313 -37.58 43.44 2.19
N THR A 314 -37.35 43.46 0.88
CA THR A 314 -37.34 42.25 0.07
C THR A 314 -36.31 41.33 0.71
N ARG A 315 -36.77 40.40 1.57
CA ARG A 315 -35.96 39.28 2.03
C ARG A 315 -35.48 38.59 0.78
N SER A 316 -34.22 38.85 0.42
CA SER A 316 -33.52 38.15 -0.65
C SER A 316 -33.62 36.67 -0.33
N ALA A 317 -34.61 36.00 -0.94
CA ALA A 317 -34.65 34.56 -1.05
C ALA A 317 -33.39 34.19 -1.83
N GLY A 318 -32.28 33.95 -1.12
CA GLY A 318 -30.97 33.78 -1.72
C GLY A 318 -31.06 32.75 -2.85
N ARG A 319 -30.75 33.21 -4.07
CA ARG A 319 -30.97 32.47 -5.32
C ARG A 319 -30.54 31.01 -5.14
N PRO A 320 -31.38 30.01 -5.51
CA PRO A 320 -31.09 28.59 -5.27
C PRO A 320 -29.72 28.16 -5.81
N ALA A 321 -29.25 28.80 -6.90
CA ALA A 321 -27.93 28.60 -7.47
C ALA A 321 -26.77 28.93 -6.51
N ALA A 322 -26.90 29.96 -5.65
CA ALA A 322 -25.82 30.36 -4.74
C ALA A 322 -25.52 29.30 -3.67
N ARG A 323 -26.49 28.43 -3.36
CA ARG A 323 -26.38 27.37 -2.33
C ARG A 323 -25.59 26.16 -2.83
N TRP A 324 -25.59 25.90 -4.14
CA TRP A 324 -24.91 24.77 -4.78
C TRP A 324 -23.51 25.10 -5.29
N ARG A 325 -23.18 26.40 -5.43
CA ARG A 325 -21.83 26.87 -5.79
C ARG A 325 -20.68 26.16 -5.06
N PRO A 326 -20.66 26.03 -3.72
CA PRO A 326 -19.55 25.35 -3.04
C PRO A 326 -19.47 23.86 -3.39
N VAL A 327 -20.60 23.18 -3.63
CA VAL A 327 -20.62 21.78 -4.06
C VAL A 327 -20.04 21.65 -5.46
N ALA A 328 -20.48 22.52 -6.39
CA ALA A 328 -19.96 22.53 -7.76
C ALA A 328 -18.46 22.82 -7.82
N LEU A 329 -17.94 23.75 -7.01
CA LEU A 329 -16.51 24.04 -6.93
C LEU A 329 -15.68 22.86 -6.40
N LEU A 330 -16.19 22.16 -5.37
CA LEU A 330 -15.51 20.97 -4.83
C LEU A 330 -15.48 19.82 -5.83
N LEU A 331 -16.59 19.59 -6.55
CA LEU A 331 -16.65 18.59 -7.61
C LEU A 331 -15.77 18.98 -8.80
N ALA A 332 -15.75 20.26 -9.19
CA ALA A 332 -14.84 20.75 -10.22
C ALA A 332 -13.37 20.55 -9.81
N GLY A 333 -13.03 20.77 -8.54
CA GLY A 333 -11.72 20.44 -7.99
C GLY A 333 -11.39 18.94 -8.07
N ALA A 334 -12.34 18.07 -7.69
CA ALA A 334 -12.17 16.62 -7.76
C ALA A 334 -11.93 16.11 -9.19
N VAL A 335 -12.54 16.74 -10.20
CA VAL A 335 -12.30 16.48 -11.63
C VAL A 335 -10.99 17.12 -12.09
N ALA A 336 -10.67 18.32 -11.63
CA ALA A 336 -9.47 19.04 -12.04
C ALA A 336 -8.19 18.29 -11.65
N VAL A 337 -8.14 17.64 -10.48
CA VAL A 337 -6.94 16.89 -10.04
C VAL A 337 -6.49 15.85 -11.07
N PRO A 338 -7.28 14.83 -11.46
CA PRO A 338 -6.85 13.89 -12.49
C PRO A 338 -6.65 14.52 -13.88
N VAL A 339 -7.37 15.60 -14.21
CA VAL A 339 -7.21 16.27 -15.52
C VAL A 339 -5.87 17.04 -15.61
N LEU A 340 -5.44 17.69 -14.54
CA LEU A 340 -4.19 18.45 -14.51
C LEU A 340 -2.95 17.55 -14.66
N ALA A 341 -3.07 16.25 -14.36
CA ALA A 341 -2.00 15.30 -14.56
C ALA A 341 -1.58 15.16 -16.05
N TYR A 342 -2.50 15.38 -16.99
CA TYR A 342 -2.17 15.38 -18.43
C TYR A 342 -1.28 16.56 -18.85
N ALA A 343 -1.19 17.61 -18.03
CA ALA A 343 -0.29 18.74 -18.26
C ALA A 343 1.11 18.52 -17.68
N VAL A 344 1.37 17.39 -17.02
CA VAL A 344 2.69 17.11 -16.45
C VAL A 344 3.70 16.87 -17.58
N PRO A 345 4.76 17.69 -17.67
CA PRO A 345 5.78 17.50 -18.70
C PRO A 345 6.53 16.19 -18.46
N ARG A 346 6.79 15.47 -19.55
CA ARG A 346 7.61 14.26 -19.54
C ARG A 346 8.87 14.53 -20.34
N PRO A 347 10.05 14.21 -19.78
CA PRO A 347 11.28 14.21 -20.58
C PRO A 347 11.10 13.38 -21.85
N GLY A 348 11.62 13.92 -22.96
CA GLY A 348 11.51 13.32 -24.28
C GLY A 348 12.31 12.02 -24.42
N ASP A 349 12.20 11.42 -25.59
CA ASP A 349 13.13 10.37 -25.99
C ASP A 349 14.49 10.98 -26.39
N GLU A 350 15.56 10.37 -25.92
CA GLU A 350 16.95 10.78 -26.21
C GLU A 350 17.55 9.96 -27.36
N GLY A 351 16.81 8.97 -27.89
CA GLY A 351 17.20 8.15 -29.04
C GLY A 351 18.31 7.12 -28.76
N ARG A 352 18.77 7.01 -27.51
CA ARG A 352 19.74 6.00 -27.07
C ARG A 352 19.02 4.76 -26.58
N THR A 353 19.46 3.60 -27.03
CA THR A 353 18.82 2.33 -26.70
C THR A 353 19.82 1.24 -26.36
N VAL A 354 19.35 0.23 -25.64
CA VAL A 354 20.08 -1.02 -25.38
C VAL A 354 19.13 -2.20 -25.57
N THR A 355 19.62 -3.29 -26.15
CA THR A 355 18.84 -4.53 -26.31
C THR A 355 19.11 -5.46 -25.14
N ILE A 356 18.08 -5.76 -24.37
CA ILE A 356 18.18 -6.58 -23.17
C ILE A 356 17.34 -7.83 -23.33
N ALA A 357 17.89 -8.98 -22.96
CA ALA A 357 17.12 -10.21 -22.83
C ALA A 357 16.80 -10.51 -21.37
N ALA A 358 15.54 -10.85 -21.09
CA ALA A 358 15.08 -11.35 -19.80
C ALA A 358 14.83 -12.86 -19.90
N ILE A 359 15.39 -13.62 -18.95
CA ILE A 359 15.28 -15.08 -18.89
C ILE A 359 14.37 -15.50 -17.73
N GLN A 360 13.38 -16.33 -18.01
CA GLN A 360 12.53 -16.96 -17.00
C GLN A 360 12.65 -18.48 -17.13
N GLY A 361 13.43 -19.10 -16.25
CA GLY A 361 13.71 -20.53 -16.26
C GLY A 361 12.59 -21.38 -15.63
N ASN A 362 11.76 -20.79 -14.77
CA ASN A 362 10.80 -21.49 -13.92
C ASN A 362 11.47 -22.37 -12.84
N VAL A 363 10.67 -22.80 -11.86
CA VAL A 363 11.08 -23.74 -10.80
C VAL A 363 10.24 -25.02 -10.87
N PRO A 364 10.69 -26.15 -10.29
CA PRO A 364 9.93 -27.39 -10.33
C PRO A 364 8.74 -27.44 -9.35
N GLY A 365 8.74 -26.61 -8.30
CA GLY A 365 7.72 -26.61 -7.23
C GLY A 365 6.96 -25.29 -7.05
N ARG A 366 6.24 -25.15 -5.93
CA ARG A 366 5.57 -23.89 -5.51
C ARG A 366 5.47 -23.77 -3.99
N GLY A 367 5.20 -22.57 -3.47
CA GLY A 367 4.99 -22.34 -2.04
C GLY A 367 6.29 -22.40 -1.22
N MET A 368 6.31 -23.18 -0.14
CA MET A 368 7.48 -23.25 0.78
C MET A 368 8.60 -24.18 0.31
N ASN A 369 8.38 -25.00 -0.73
CA ASN A 369 9.44 -25.77 -1.39
C ASN A 369 9.45 -25.50 -2.91
N PRO A 370 9.71 -24.24 -3.34
CA PRO A 370 9.63 -23.90 -4.75
C PRO A 370 10.79 -24.50 -5.56
N MET A 371 11.97 -24.65 -4.94
CA MET A 371 13.18 -25.13 -5.61
C MET A 371 13.17 -26.64 -5.87
N GLY A 372 12.31 -27.40 -5.19
CA GLY A 372 12.27 -28.85 -5.24
C GLY A 372 13.51 -29.49 -4.59
N ASP A 373 13.62 -30.82 -4.73
CA ASP A 373 14.66 -31.60 -4.05
C ASP A 373 15.91 -31.82 -4.91
N GLU A 374 15.84 -31.47 -6.20
CA GLU A 374 16.94 -31.67 -7.14
C GLU A 374 17.93 -30.49 -7.09
N ARG A 375 19.16 -30.77 -6.63
CA ARG A 375 20.23 -29.76 -6.53
C ARG A 375 20.47 -29.06 -7.87
N ALA A 376 20.56 -27.72 -7.82
CA ALA A 376 20.86 -26.85 -8.95
C ALA A 376 19.84 -26.88 -10.10
N VAL A 377 18.64 -27.42 -9.90
CA VAL A 377 17.63 -27.52 -10.96
C VAL A 377 17.22 -26.13 -11.48
N VAL A 378 17.03 -25.16 -10.59
CA VAL A 378 16.66 -23.79 -10.98
C VAL A 378 17.80 -23.11 -11.74
N LEU A 379 19.05 -23.29 -11.30
CA LEU A 379 20.23 -22.86 -12.05
C LEU A 379 20.27 -23.45 -13.46
N ARG A 380 20.08 -24.77 -13.58
CA ARG A 380 20.05 -25.44 -14.89
C ARG A 380 18.90 -24.94 -15.76
N ASN A 381 17.74 -24.66 -15.20
CA ASN A 381 16.60 -24.12 -15.94
C ASN A 381 16.94 -22.76 -16.59
N HIS A 382 17.53 -21.83 -15.83
CA HIS A 382 17.94 -20.53 -16.37
C HIS A 382 19.08 -20.65 -17.38
N ALA A 383 20.06 -21.51 -17.13
CA ALA A 383 21.16 -21.78 -18.05
C ALA A 383 20.66 -22.37 -19.38
N ASN A 384 19.80 -23.40 -19.32
CA ASN A 384 19.20 -24.03 -20.50
C ASN A 384 18.37 -23.03 -21.31
N LYS A 385 17.57 -22.19 -20.65
CA LYS A 385 16.81 -21.14 -21.34
C LYS A 385 17.72 -20.10 -22.01
N THR A 386 18.89 -19.84 -21.43
CA THR A 386 19.90 -18.97 -22.05
C THR A 386 20.55 -19.61 -23.28
N HIS A 387 20.80 -20.92 -23.27
CA HIS A 387 21.22 -21.67 -24.46
C HIS A 387 20.16 -21.63 -25.57
N GLU A 388 18.88 -21.76 -25.21
CA GLU A 388 17.76 -21.60 -26.16
C GLU A 388 17.72 -20.18 -26.75
N LEU A 389 17.95 -19.15 -25.94
CA LEU A 389 18.05 -17.76 -26.41
C LEU A 389 19.19 -17.61 -27.41
N ALA A 390 20.38 -18.12 -27.08
CA ALA A 390 21.55 -18.06 -27.95
C ALA A 390 21.28 -18.74 -29.31
N ALA A 391 20.63 -19.91 -29.30
CA ALA A 391 20.20 -20.60 -30.51
C ALA A 391 19.16 -19.80 -31.31
N ALA A 392 18.21 -19.15 -30.63
CA ALA A 392 17.18 -18.33 -31.27
C ALA A 392 17.75 -17.04 -31.90
N VAL A 393 18.76 -16.42 -31.27
CA VAL A 393 19.52 -15.29 -31.83
C VAL A 393 20.31 -15.72 -33.07
N ARG A 394 21.03 -16.85 -33.01
CA ARG A 394 21.74 -17.41 -34.18
C ARG A 394 20.79 -17.73 -35.34
N ALA A 395 19.57 -18.15 -35.03
CA ALA A 395 18.53 -18.43 -36.02
C ALA A 395 17.76 -17.17 -36.50
N GLY A 396 18.13 -15.97 -36.03
CA GLY A 396 17.48 -14.70 -36.42
C GLY A 396 16.06 -14.51 -35.87
N ARG A 397 15.63 -15.30 -34.88
CA ARG A 397 14.29 -15.17 -34.25
C ARG A 397 14.22 -14.06 -33.21
N PHE A 398 15.35 -13.71 -32.60
CA PHE A 398 15.48 -12.58 -31.69
C PHE A 398 16.64 -11.67 -32.14
N PRO A 399 16.57 -10.36 -31.85
CA PRO A 399 17.73 -9.49 -31.99
C PRO A 399 18.85 -9.98 -31.06
N LYS A 400 20.11 -9.81 -31.47
CA LYS A 400 21.24 -10.07 -30.57
C LYS A 400 21.14 -9.11 -29.38
N PRO A 401 21.01 -9.61 -28.14
CA PRO A 401 21.02 -8.75 -26.96
C PRO A 401 22.42 -8.18 -26.72
N ASP A 402 22.50 -7.01 -26.13
CA ASP A 402 23.74 -6.43 -25.60
C ASP A 402 24.07 -6.98 -24.21
N LEU A 403 23.05 -7.41 -23.46
CA LEU A 403 23.16 -8.05 -22.15
C LEU A 403 21.94 -8.93 -21.84
N VAL A 404 22.12 -9.89 -20.93
CA VAL A 404 21.06 -10.81 -20.47
C VAL A 404 20.84 -10.63 -18.97
N VAL A 405 19.60 -10.79 -18.51
CA VAL A 405 19.21 -10.73 -17.10
C VAL A 405 18.58 -12.04 -16.68
N TRP A 406 19.15 -12.66 -15.65
CA TRP A 406 18.52 -13.76 -14.93
C TRP A 406 17.77 -13.26 -13.70
N PRO A 407 16.78 -13.99 -13.17
CA PRO A 407 16.03 -13.58 -12.00
C PRO A 407 16.82 -13.65 -10.70
N GLU A 408 16.23 -13.16 -9.61
CA GLU A 408 16.79 -13.27 -8.26
C GLU A 408 16.88 -14.75 -7.85
N ASN A 409 17.98 -15.12 -7.18
CA ASN A 409 18.21 -16.50 -6.76
C ASN A 409 18.07 -17.52 -7.92
N SER A 410 18.42 -17.09 -9.14
CA SER A 410 18.58 -17.98 -10.30
C SER A 410 19.67 -19.03 -10.07
N SER A 411 20.62 -18.74 -9.17
CA SER A 411 21.49 -19.74 -8.56
C SER A 411 21.33 -19.71 -7.05
N ASP A 412 20.86 -20.82 -6.49
CA ASP A 412 20.80 -21.10 -5.05
C ASP A 412 22.13 -21.66 -4.49
N ILE A 413 23.12 -21.85 -5.37
CA ILE A 413 24.44 -22.39 -5.05
C ILE A 413 25.48 -21.30 -5.30
N ASP A 414 26.33 -21.04 -4.30
CA ASP A 414 27.40 -20.05 -4.38
C ASP A 414 28.44 -20.44 -5.45
N PRO A 415 28.52 -19.73 -6.59
CA PRO A 415 29.41 -20.09 -7.70
C PRO A 415 30.87 -19.71 -7.44
N TYR A 416 31.18 -18.99 -6.34
CA TYR A 416 32.55 -18.80 -5.90
C TYR A 416 33.09 -20.02 -5.16
N ARG A 417 32.21 -20.84 -4.58
CA ARG A 417 32.57 -22.02 -3.77
C ARG A 417 32.26 -23.35 -4.48
N ASP A 418 31.39 -23.36 -5.48
CA ASP A 418 30.99 -24.56 -6.22
C ASP A 418 31.42 -24.49 -7.70
N ALA A 419 32.37 -25.34 -8.08
CA ALA A 419 32.90 -25.40 -9.44
C ALA A 419 31.89 -25.89 -10.48
N SER A 420 30.90 -26.70 -10.08
CA SER A 420 29.85 -27.19 -10.99
C SER A 420 28.88 -26.06 -11.31
N ALA A 421 28.42 -25.32 -10.29
CA ALA A 421 27.58 -24.15 -10.50
C ALA A 421 28.29 -23.10 -11.38
N ARG A 422 29.57 -22.84 -11.11
CA ARG A 422 30.41 -21.98 -11.94
C ARG A 422 30.46 -22.45 -13.40
N ALA A 423 30.70 -23.73 -13.64
CA ALA A 423 30.79 -24.28 -15.00
C ALA A 423 29.47 -24.16 -15.77
N VAL A 424 28.32 -24.37 -15.10
CA VAL A 424 27.00 -24.18 -15.72
C VAL A 424 26.77 -22.72 -16.14
N ILE A 425 27.13 -21.76 -15.28
CA ILE A 425 27.01 -20.34 -15.58
C ILE A 425 27.98 -19.96 -16.73
N ASP A 426 29.25 -20.35 -16.62
CA ASP A 426 30.27 -20.06 -17.64
C ASP A 426 29.85 -20.59 -19.02
N ALA A 427 29.28 -21.79 -19.10
CA ALA A 427 28.80 -22.37 -20.35
C ALA A 427 27.67 -21.55 -20.98
N ALA A 428 26.66 -21.16 -20.19
CA ALA A 428 25.54 -20.37 -20.66
C ALA A 428 25.95 -18.96 -21.11
N VAL A 429 26.81 -18.29 -20.32
CA VAL A 429 27.32 -16.95 -20.63
C VAL A 429 28.18 -16.97 -21.90
N LYS A 430 29.06 -17.97 -22.07
CA LYS A 430 29.89 -18.11 -23.27
C LYS A 430 29.06 -18.41 -24.52
N ASP A 431 28.00 -19.20 -24.42
CA ASP A 431 27.15 -19.53 -25.57
C ASP A 431 26.35 -18.32 -26.08
N VAL A 432 25.79 -17.50 -25.16
CA VAL A 432 25.10 -16.26 -25.57
C VAL A 432 26.09 -15.16 -25.99
N GLY A 433 27.31 -15.20 -25.46
CA GLY A 433 28.44 -14.38 -25.91
C GLY A 433 28.34 -12.89 -25.54
N VAL A 434 27.52 -12.57 -24.54
CA VAL A 434 27.36 -11.22 -23.99
C VAL A 434 27.26 -11.27 -22.46
N PRO A 435 27.52 -10.18 -21.74
CA PRO A 435 27.42 -10.17 -20.27
C PRO A 435 26.03 -10.56 -19.76
N VAL A 436 26.01 -11.29 -18.64
CA VAL A 436 24.79 -11.75 -17.98
C VAL A 436 24.76 -11.26 -16.54
N LEU A 437 23.66 -10.65 -16.12
CA LEU A 437 23.38 -10.37 -14.72
C LEU A 437 22.76 -11.60 -14.06
N VAL A 438 23.54 -12.28 -13.24
CA VAL A 438 23.15 -13.54 -12.57
C VAL A 438 22.70 -13.23 -11.15
N GLY A 439 21.47 -13.62 -10.79
CA GLY A 439 20.99 -13.51 -9.41
C GLY A 439 21.46 -14.72 -8.60
N VAL A 440 22.32 -14.51 -7.61
CA VAL A 440 22.98 -15.57 -6.83
C VAL A 440 22.82 -15.33 -5.34
N VAL A 441 22.77 -16.41 -4.55
CA VAL A 441 22.94 -16.34 -3.09
C VAL A 441 24.36 -16.76 -2.74
N VAL A 442 25.10 -15.85 -2.12
CA VAL A 442 26.53 -16.06 -1.80
C VAL A 442 26.75 -16.13 -0.31
N ALA A 443 27.72 -16.93 0.13
CA ALA A 443 28.06 -17.04 1.53
C ALA A 443 29.04 -15.94 1.95
N ILE A 444 28.69 -15.21 3.01
CA ILE A 444 29.51 -14.16 3.62
C ILE A 444 30.03 -14.70 4.95
N GLY A 445 31.31 -15.07 4.98
CA GLY A 445 31.85 -15.88 6.07
C GLY A 445 31.14 -17.24 6.17
N ASP A 446 30.95 -17.74 7.40
CA ASP A 446 30.33 -19.04 7.67
C ASP A 446 28.87 -18.94 8.13
N GLU A 447 28.48 -17.80 8.68
CA GLU A 447 27.17 -17.59 9.32
C GLU A 447 26.20 -16.77 8.48
N HIS A 448 26.71 -15.94 7.56
CA HIS A 448 25.90 -15.00 6.80
C HIS A 448 25.84 -15.34 5.31
N ARG A 449 24.91 -14.69 4.63
CA ARG A 449 24.77 -14.73 3.17
C ARG A 449 24.38 -13.36 2.63
N ALA A 450 24.45 -13.18 1.33
CA ALA A 450 23.89 -12.03 0.63
C ALA A 450 23.12 -12.50 -0.61
N THR A 451 22.01 -11.83 -0.89
CA THR A 451 21.31 -11.92 -2.17
C THR A 451 21.98 -10.94 -3.13
N ARG A 452 22.66 -11.48 -4.15
CA ARG A 452 23.57 -10.73 -5.00
C ARG A 452 23.17 -10.75 -6.47
N SER A 453 23.20 -9.58 -7.09
CA SER A 453 23.17 -9.39 -8.53
C SER A 453 24.61 -9.35 -9.03
N LEU A 454 25.08 -10.41 -9.68
CA LEU A 454 26.47 -10.57 -10.10
C LEU A 454 26.60 -10.40 -11.62
N VAL A 455 27.42 -9.45 -12.07
CA VAL A 455 27.79 -9.33 -13.48
C VAL A 455 28.73 -10.48 -13.83
N TRP A 456 28.39 -11.22 -14.87
CA TRP A 456 29.21 -12.29 -15.41
C TRP A 456 29.57 -12.00 -16.87
N ASP A 457 30.84 -11.75 -17.12
CA ASP A 457 31.37 -11.47 -18.45
C ASP A 457 31.80 -12.77 -19.16
N PRO A 458 31.53 -12.93 -20.47
CA PRO A 458 31.89 -14.15 -21.21
C PRO A 458 33.39 -14.40 -21.33
N VAL A 459 34.22 -13.38 -21.15
CA VAL A 459 35.68 -13.46 -21.24
C VAL A 459 36.31 -13.51 -19.85
N THR A 460 35.98 -12.56 -18.98
CA THR A 460 36.63 -12.41 -17.67
C THR A 460 35.95 -13.19 -16.54
N GLY A 461 34.71 -13.66 -16.75
CA GLY A 461 33.92 -14.35 -15.73
C GLY A 461 33.24 -13.36 -14.74
N PRO A 462 33.03 -13.76 -13.48
CA PRO A 462 32.31 -12.93 -12.51
C PRO A 462 33.09 -11.66 -12.14
N GLY A 463 32.40 -10.52 -12.11
CA GLY A 463 32.97 -9.19 -11.86
C GLY A 463 32.16 -8.38 -10.83
N ASP A 464 31.80 -7.15 -11.20
CA ASP A 464 31.04 -6.22 -10.37
C ASP A 464 29.71 -6.81 -9.89
N TYR A 465 29.24 -6.36 -8.73
CA TYR A 465 28.03 -6.88 -8.13
C TYR A 465 27.28 -5.83 -7.30
N TYR A 466 26.00 -6.11 -7.08
CA TYR A 466 25.14 -5.40 -6.14
C TYR A 466 24.59 -6.40 -5.11
N ASP A 467 24.76 -6.08 -3.83
CA ASP A 467 24.12 -6.83 -2.74
C ASP A 467 22.82 -6.11 -2.33
N LYS A 468 21.75 -6.88 -2.18
CA LYS A 468 20.42 -6.37 -1.80
C LYS A 468 20.49 -5.55 -0.51
N GLN A 469 20.01 -4.31 -0.56
CA GLN A 469 19.93 -3.36 0.55
C GLN A 469 18.69 -3.59 1.41
N GLN A 470 17.51 -3.74 0.80
CA GLN A 470 16.26 -3.92 1.54
C GLN A 470 15.89 -5.39 1.64
N LEU A 471 16.21 -5.97 2.81
CA LEU A 471 15.93 -7.37 3.09
C LEU A 471 14.47 -7.60 3.49
N VAL A 472 13.95 -8.77 3.14
CA VAL A 472 12.60 -9.23 3.50
C VAL A 472 12.60 -9.77 4.93
N PRO A 473 11.85 -9.16 5.87
CA PRO A 473 11.70 -9.70 7.22
C PRO A 473 11.06 -11.09 7.20
N PHE A 474 11.58 -11.99 8.04
CA PHE A 474 11.18 -13.40 8.17
C PHE A 474 11.39 -14.28 6.93
N GLY A 475 11.93 -13.73 5.84
CA GLY A 475 12.35 -14.48 4.64
C GLY A 475 13.87 -14.51 4.46
N GLU A 476 14.52 -13.36 4.62
CA GLU A 476 15.98 -13.20 4.44
C GLU A 476 16.72 -13.00 5.77
N PHE A 477 16.04 -12.45 6.78
CA PHE A 477 16.52 -12.31 8.15
C PHE A 477 15.36 -12.44 9.14
N THR A 478 15.66 -12.74 10.41
CA THR A 478 14.64 -12.86 11.47
C THR A 478 14.73 -11.66 12.44
N PRO A 479 13.79 -10.69 12.40
CA PRO A 479 13.73 -9.61 13.38
C PRO A 479 13.63 -10.15 14.81
N MET A 480 14.36 -9.56 15.77
CA MET A 480 14.37 -9.99 17.18
C MET A 480 14.57 -11.51 17.31
N GLN A 481 15.57 -12.03 16.61
CA GLN A 481 15.76 -13.46 16.32
C GLN A 481 15.57 -14.37 17.53
N GLU A 482 16.20 -14.07 18.67
CA GLU A 482 16.12 -14.89 19.89
C GLU A 482 14.69 -15.02 20.41
N LEU A 483 13.95 -13.91 20.47
CA LEU A 483 12.56 -13.90 20.93
C LEU A 483 11.65 -14.63 19.94
N VAL A 484 11.80 -14.37 18.64
CA VAL A 484 10.93 -14.94 17.61
C VAL A 484 11.18 -16.43 17.42
N GLN A 485 12.43 -16.90 17.44
CA GLN A 485 12.73 -18.34 17.33
C GLN A 485 12.36 -19.14 18.58
N THR A 486 12.21 -18.47 19.72
CA THR A 486 11.67 -19.06 20.96
C THR A 486 10.15 -19.20 20.88
N LEU A 487 9.45 -18.21 20.33
CA LEU A 487 7.99 -18.17 20.24
C LEU A 487 7.42 -18.92 19.01
N PHE A 488 8.16 -18.96 17.91
CA PHE A 488 7.70 -19.49 16.62
C PHE A 488 8.75 -20.39 15.97
N ALA A 489 8.56 -21.71 16.05
CA ALA A 489 9.50 -22.70 15.51
C ALA A 489 9.78 -22.52 13.99
N ARG A 490 8.80 -22.05 13.21
CA ARG A 490 8.96 -21.78 11.76
C ARG A 490 10.02 -20.71 11.44
N ALA A 491 10.33 -19.81 12.37
CA ALA A 491 11.33 -18.76 12.16
C ALA A 491 12.76 -19.33 12.04
N ARG A 492 12.97 -20.61 12.37
CA ARG A 492 14.22 -21.35 12.15
C ARG A 492 14.44 -21.74 10.69
N LEU A 493 13.39 -21.66 9.84
CA LEU A 493 13.46 -22.00 8.41
C LEU A 493 14.21 -20.95 7.57
N VAL A 494 14.42 -19.74 8.09
CA VAL A 494 15.16 -18.65 7.41
C VAL A 494 16.62 -19.04 7.13
N GLY A 495 17.19 -19.96 7.92
CA GLY A 495 18.57 -20.42 7.77
C GLY A 495 19.60 -19.34 8.10
N ARG A 496 20.68 -19.26 7.31
CA ARG A 496 21.70 -18.21 7.43
C ARG A 496 21.08 -16.83 7.26
N GLN A 497 21.46 -15.90 8.14
CA GLN A 497 20.93 -14.55 8.12
C GLN A 497 21.58 -13.75 7.00
N SER A 498 20.75 -13.08 6.19
CA SER A 498 21.25 -12.26 5.09
C SER A 498 21.73 -10.91 5.63
N ILE A 499 22.83 -10.39 5.08
CA ILE A 499 23.32 -9.04 5.35
C ILE A 499 22.90 -8.09 4.24
N ALA A 500 22.60 -6.85 4.60
CA ALA A 500 22.20 -5.81 3.66
C ALA A 500 23.44 -5.21 2.98
N GLY A 501 23.35 -4.96 1.67
CA GLY A 501 24.29 -4.14 0.95
C GLY A 501 24.20 -2.66 1.35
N THR A 502 25.22 -1.88 0.98
CA THR A 502 25.32 -0.44 1.32
C THR A 502 25.47 0.46 0.09
N GLU A 503 25.82 -0.12 -1.06
CA GLU A 503 26.11 0.62 -2.29
C GLU A 503 24.91 0.62 -3.24
N PRO A 504 24.67 1.71 -4.00
CA PRO A 504 23.65 1.74 -5.05
C PRO A 504 23.85 0.64 -6.11
N GLY A 505 22.76 0.27 -6.79
CA GLY A 505 22.77 -0.82 -7.78
C GLY A 505 23.23 -0.42 -9.18
N ASP A 506 24.13 0.54 -9.36
CA ASP A 506 24.58 1.00 -10.68
C ASP A 506 25.69 0.10 -11.27
N LEU A 507 25.28 -0.98 -11.94
CA LEU A 507 26.23 -1.95 -12.52
C LEU A 507 26.50 -1.64 -13.99
N ARG A 508 27.78 -1.45 -14.34
CA ARG A 508 28.21 -1.28 -15.73
C ARG A 508 28.23 -2.62 -16.44
N MET A 509 27.44 -2.75 -17.51
CA MET A 509 27.34 -3.99 -18.26
C MET A 509 27.08 -3.71 -19.75
N GLY A 510 28.06 -4.07 -20.58
CA GLY A 510 28.01 -3.76 -22.01
C GLY A 510 27.95 -2.25 -22.28
N PRO A 511 27.02 -1.75 -23.12
CA PRO A 511 26.94 -0.33 -23.49
C PRO A 511 26.17 0.54 -22.47
N ALA A 512 25.65 -0.03 -21.38
CA ALA A 512 24.79 0.67 -20.43
C ALA A 512 25.21 0.44 -18.97
N THR A 513 24.86 1.38 -18.11
CA THR A 513 24.85 1.18 -16.66
C THR A 513 23.43 0.79 -16.26
N ILE A 514 23.21 -0.46 -15.87
CA ILE A 514 21.90 -0.91 -15.40
C ILE A 514 21.68 -0.53 -13.94
N GLY A 515 20.43 -0.41 -13.53
CA GLY A 515 20.05 -0.13 -12.14
C GLY A 515 19.48 -1.38 -11.50
N ALA A 516 20.31 -2.20 -10.85
CA ALA A 516 19.91 -3.42 -10.19
C ALA A 516 19.02 -3.12 -8.97
N VAL A 517 17.85 -3.77 -8.94
CA VAL A 517 16.86 -3.69 -7.86
C VAL A 517 16.30 -5.09 -7.62
N ASN A 518 16.41 -5.62 -6.40
CA ASN A 518 16.05 -7.00 -6.11
C ASN A 518 14.68 -7.07 -5.44
N CYS A 519 13.71 -7.63 -6.17
CA CYS A 519 12.42 -8.09 -5.68
C CYS A 519 11.67 -7.05 -4.81
N TYR A 520 11.70 -7.22 -3.49
CA TYR A 520 11.01 -6.38 -2.50
C TYR A 520 11.44 -4.91 -2.57
N GLU A 521 12.67 -4.63 -2.99
CA GLU A 521 13.26 -3.28 -3.07
C GLU A 521 12.49 -2.32 -3.98
N ILE A 522 11.77 -2.83 -4.99
CA ILE A 522 10.99 -1.98 -5.88
C ILE A 522 9.93 -1.14 -5.15
N ALA A 523 9.45 -1.64 -4.01
CA ALA A 523 8.48 -0.94 -3.18
C ALA A 523 9.09 0.24 -2.39
N PHE A 524 10.42 0.36 -2.35
CA PHE A 524 11.15 1.33 -1.53
C PHE A 524 11.70 2.48 -2.35
N ASP A 525 11.17 3.68 -2.08
CA ASP A 525 11.55 4.90 -2.80
C ASP A 525 13.06 5.21 -2.74
N PRO A 526 13.76 5.06 -1.59
CA PRO A 526 15.18 5.38 -1.51
C PRO A 526 16.06 4.48 -2.39
N VAL A 527 15.85 3.17 -2.35
CA VAL A 527 16.70 2.20 -3.08
C VAL A 527 16.67 2.48 -4.58
N VAL A 528 15.46 2.57 -5.16
CA VAL A 528 15.30 2.82 -6.60
C VAL A 528 15.84 4.20 -6.99
N ARG A 529 15.55 5.23 -6.19
CA ARG A 529 16.00 6.60 -6.49
C ARG A 529 17.51 6.74 -6.46
N GLU A 530 18.18 6.23 -5.45
CA GLU A 530 19.63 6.37 -5.32
C GLU A 530 20.36 5.55 -6.39
N THR A 531 19.85 4.37 -6.75
CA THR A 531 20.32 3.61 -7.92
C THR A 531 20.20 4.41 -9.23
N VAL A 532 19.09 5.12 -9.47
CA VAL A 532 18.93 5.97 -10.67
C VAL A 532 19.84 7.20 -10.62
N LYS A 533 19.98 7.84 -9.46
CA LYS A 533 20.86 9.01 -9.28
C LYS A 533 22.33 8.68 -9.48
N ALA A 534 22.75 7.45 -9.19
CA ALA A 534 24.10 6.97 -9.48
C ALA A 534 24.40 6.85 -10.99
N GLY A 535 23.40 7.05 -11.85
CA GLY A 535 23.57 7.14 -13.31
C GLY A 535 22.97 5.97 -14.08
N SER A 536 22.22 5.09 -13.41
CA SER A 536 21.66 3.90 -14.05
C SER A 536 20.49 4.20 -15.00
N SER A 537 20.49 3.49 -16.13
CA SER A 537 19.40 3.38 -17.09
C SER A 537 19.66 2.20 -18.03
N PRO A 538 18.76 1.21 -18.12
CA PRO A 538 17.43 1.10 -17.48
C PRO A 538 17.49 0.56 -16.03
N ILE A 539 16.35 0.57 -15.36
CA ILE A 539 16.19 -0.15 -14.08
C ILE A 539 15.98 -1.64 -14.40
N VAL A 540 16.75 -2.51 -13.76
CA VAL A 540 16.69 -3.96 -13.93
C VAL A 540 16.24 -4.58 -12.62
N VAL A 541 15.05 -5.19 -12.64
CA VAL A 541 14.48 -5.86 -11.48
C VAL A 541 14.70 -7.36 -11.57
N GLN A 542 15.40 -7.93 -10.60
CA GLN A 542 15.50 -9.37 -10.43
C GLN A 542 14.52 -9.80 -9.34
N ALA A 543 13.57 -10.68 -9.66
CA ALA A 543 12.53 -11.09 -8.72
C ALA A 543 12.44 -12.60 -8.57
N ASN A 544 12.25 -13.08 -7.34
CA ASN A 544 11.84 -14.45 -7.09
C ASN A 544 10.48 -14.46 -6.39
N ASN A 545 9.43 -14.76 -7.15
CA ASN A 545 8.06 -14.82 -6.65
C ASN A 545 7.55 -16.24 -6.42
N ALA A 546 8.42 -17.26 -6.40
CA ALA A 546 7.99 -18.66 -6.42
C ALA A 546 7.13 -19.08 -5.22
N THR A 547 7.37 -18.49 -4.06
CA THR A 547 6.54 -18.70 -2.86
C THR A 547 5.11 -18.17 -3.02
N TYR A 548 4.93 -17.14 -3.86
CA TYR A 548 3.68 -16.39 -4.01
C TYR A 548 3.06 -16.51 -5.41
N ALA A 549 3.51 -17.48 -6.21
CA ALA A 549 2.99 -17.69 -7.55
C ALA A 549 1.47 -17.97 -7.50
N LEU A 550 0.74 -17.46 -8.50
CA LEU A 550 -0.71 -17.52 -8.65
C LEU A 550 -1.49 -16.78 -7.52
N SER A 551 -0.86 -15.79 -6.89
CA SER A 551 -1.50 -14.88 -5.93
C SER A 551 -1.49 -13.45 -6.47
N ASP A 552 -1.99 -12.49 -5.69
CA ASP A 552 -2.00 -11.08 -6.10
C ASP A 552 -0.59 -10.44 -6.11
N LEU A 553 0.42 -11.05 -5.46
CA LEU A 553 1.75 -10.43 -5.32
C LEU A 553 2.43 -10.12 -6.66
N PRO A 554 2.55 -11.03 -7.64
CA PRO A 554 3.31 -10.76 -8.87
C PRO A 554 2.70 -9.63 -9.70
N VAL A 555 1.36 -9.56 -9.78
CA VAL A 555 0.67 -8.49 -10.50
C VAL A 555 0.67 -7.16 -9.75
N GLN A 556 0.66 -7.18 -8.41
CA GLN A 556 0.86 -5.97 -7.61
C GLN A 556 2.29 -5.43 -7.76
N GLN A 557 3.29 -6.30 -7.83
CA GLN A 557 4.68 -5.91 -8.06
C GLN A 557 4.89 -5.33 -9.46
N LEU A 558 4.22 -5.89 -10.49
CA LEU A 558 4.21 -5.30 -11.84
C LEU A 558 3.67 -3.86 -11.86
N ALA A 559 2.66 -3.54 -11.05
CA ALA A 559 2.18 -2.16 -10.94
C ALA A 559 3.24 -1.23 -10.31
N MET A 560 4.07 -1.73 -9.41
CA MET A 560 5.21 -0.98 -8.88
C MET A 560 6.24 -0.71 -9.98
N TYR A 561 6.57 -1.69 -10.84
CA TYR A 561 7.47 -1.48 -11.99
C TYR A 561 7.00 -0.33 -12.87
N ARG A 562 5.71 -0.30 -13.19
CA ARG A 562 5.07 0.74 -14.00
C ARG A 562 5.17 2.11 -13.36
N LEU A 563 4.90 2.21 -12.06
CA LEU A 563 5.02 3.48 -11.35
C LEU A 563 6.47 3.97 -11.31
N ARG A 564 7.44 3.09 -11.02
CA ARG A 564 8.87 3.43 -10.99
C ARG A 564 9.41 3.88 -12.35
N ALA A 565 8.93 3.27 -13.43
CA ALA A 565 9.30 3.66 -14.79
C ALA A 565 8.95 5.14 -15.06
N VAL A 566 7.73 5.55 -14.69
CA VAL A 566 7.25 6.94 -14.82
C VAL A 566 7.95 7.87 -13.83
N GLU A 567 8.10 7.43 -12.58
CA GLU A 567 8.74 8.21 -11.52
C GLU A 567 10.17 8.59 -11.87
N HIS A 568 10.92 7.70 -12.51
CA HIS A 568 12.34 7.91 -12.79
C HIS A 568 12.64 8.25 -14.24
N ASN A 569 11.64 8.22 -15.14
CA ASN A 569 11.86 8.37 -16.58
C ASN A 569 12.89 7.34 -17.08
N ARG A 570 12.69 6.07 -16.70
CA ARG A 570 13.55 4.95 -17.06
C ARG A 570 12.68 3.79 -17.54
N ALA A 571 13.17 3.03 -18.52
CA ALA A 571 12.57 1.73 -18.78
C ALA A 571 12.85 0.81 -17.58
N VAL A 572 11.96 -0.14 -17.34
CA VAL A 572 12.14 -1.20 -16.35
C VAL A 572 12.13 -2.55 -17.06
N VAL A 573 13.18 -3.35 -16.83
CA VAL A 573 13.26 -4.74 -17.28
C VAL A 573 13.19 -5.64 -16.05
N ALA A 574 12.12 -6.40 -15.91
CA ALA A 574 11.92 -7.32 -14.81
C ALA A 574 12.12 -8.77 -15.28
N ALA A 575 13.00 -9.50 -14.61
CA ALA A 575 13.18 -10.94 -14.79
C ALA A 575 12.74 -11.64 -13.49
N ALA A 576 11.67 -12.42 -13.58
CA ALA A 576 11.10 -13.17 -12.46
C ALA A 576 11.37 -14.68 -12.63
N THR A 577 11.66 -15.40 -11.54
CA THR A 577 11.92 -16.85 -11.61
C THR A 577 10.69 -17.62 -12.11
N THR A 578 9.52 -17.27 -11.56
CA THR A 578 8.21 -17.92 -11.74
C THR A 578 7.05 -16.93 -11.81
N GLY A 579 7.31 -15.67 -11.46
CA GLY A 579 6.31 -14.60 -11.47
C GLY A 579 6.15 -14.00 -12.87
N VAL A 580 5.87 -12.69 -12.89
CA VAL A 580 5.69 -11.95 -14.14
C VAL A 580 6.98 -11.23 -14.50
N SER A 581 7.74 -11.78 -15.45
CA SER A 581 8.79 -11.03 -16.14
C SER A 581 8.15 -10.01 -17.08
N ALA A 582 8.74 -8.83 -17.23
CA ALA A 582 8.13 -7.75 -18.00
C ALA A 582 9.15 -6.74 -18.56
N PHE A 583 8.80 -6.14 -19.70
CA PHE A 583 9.41 -4.92 -20.19
C PHE A 583 8.41 -3.78 -20.04
N VAL A 584 8.83 -2.71 -19.35
CA VAL A 584 8.01 -1.53 -19.08
C VAL A 584 8.73 -0.30 -19.61
N GLU A 585 8.04 0.48 -20.43
CA GLU A 585 8.56 1.71 -21.00
C GLU A 585 8.61 2.85 -19.96
N PRO A 586 9.39 3.92 -20.21
CA PRO A 586 9.45 5.10 -19.32
C PRO A 586 8.11 5.80 -19.06
N ASP A 587 7.07 5.54 -19.86
CA ASP A 587 5.72 6.07 -19.67
C ASP A 587 4.79 5.15 -18.84
N GLY A 588 5.31 4.02 -18.36
CA GLY A 588 4.58 3.02 -17.57
C GLY A 588 3.81 1.99 -18.41
N ARG A 589 3.91 2.03 -19.74
CA ARG A 589 3.32 1.03 -20.65
C ARG A 589 4.11 -0.28 -20.57
N VAL A 590 3.40 -1.39 -20.37
CA VAL A 590 3.99 -2.73 -20.46
C VAL A 590 4.08 -3.12 -21.94
N SER A 591 5.30 -3.31 -22.47
CA SER A 591 5.53 -3.71 -23.86
C SER A 591 5.60 -5.22 -24.03
N TRP A 592 5.87 -5.95 -22.95
CA TRP A 592 5.75 -7.41 -22.88
C TRP A 592 5.66 -7.87 -21.43
N ARG A 593 5.00 -9.02 -21.22
CA ARG A 593 5.06 -9.76 -19.95
C ARG A 593 4.88 -11.25 -20.18
N THR A 594 5.43 -12.07 -19.29
CA THR A 594 5.21 -13.52 -19.24
C THR A 594 3.91 -13.88 -18.52
N GLY A 595 3.50 -15.14 -18.64
CA GLY A 595 2.65 -15.79 -17.64
C GLY A 595 3.45 -16.19 -16.40
N GLU A 596 2.74 -16.57 -15.34
CA GLU A 596 3.35 -17.17 -14.15
C GLU A 596 3.56 -18.68 -14.34
N LEU A 597 4.53 -19.25 -13.62
CA LEU A 597 4.85 -20.68 -13.61
C LEU A 597 5.15 -21.29 -14.99
N VAL A 598 5.67 -20.47 -15.92
CA VAL A 598 6.12 -20.91 -17.24
C VAL A 598 7.60 -20.60 -17.43
N ALA A 599 8.29 -21.40 -18.24
CA ALA A 599 9.61 -21.06 -18.72
C ALA A 599 9.47 -20.22 -20.01
N ASP A 600 10.07 -19.04 -20.05
CA ASP A 600 9.92 -18.09 -21.15
C ASP A 600 11.18 -17.21 -21.28
N MET A 601 11.31 -16.51 -22.40
CA MET A 601 12.39 -15.56 -22.67
C MET A 601 11.96 -14.51 -23.68
N ASN A 602 12.48 -13.30 -23.54
CA ASN A 602 12.31 -12.28 -24.57
C ASN A 602 13.50 -11.32 -24.60
N ALA A 603 13.82 -10.82 -25.80
CA ALA A 603 14.84 -9.81 -26.03
C ALA A 603 14.20 -8.58 -26.67
N ARG A 604 14.36 -7.41 -26.02
CA ARG A 604 13.78 -6.15 -26.49
C ARG A 604 14.75 -4.99 -26.35
N THR A 605 14.68 -4.11 -27.33
CA THR A 605 15.35 -2.81 -27.30
C THR A 605 14.57 -1.85 -26.41
N VAL A 606 15.23 -1.29 -25.40
CA VAL A 606 14.66 -0.34 -24.44
C VAL A 606 15.44 0.97 -24.44
N GLN A 607 14.78 2.04 -24.00
CA GLN A 607 15.36 3.38 -23.96
C GLN A 607 16.38 3.53 -22.82
N VAL A 608 17.51 4.16 -23.13
CA VAL A 608 18.55 4.60 -22.20
C VAL A 608 18.44 6.12 -22.07
N ARG A 609 17.89 6.59 -20.96
CA ARG A 609 17.64 8.01 -20.71
C ARG A 609 18.61 8.53 -19.65
N THR A 610 19.05 9.77 -19.80
CA THR A 610 19.83 10.48 -18.78
C THR A 610 19.00 11.52 -18.05
N GLU A 611 18.02 12.14 -18.70
CA GLU A 611 17.20 13.15 -18.06
C GLU A 611 16.41 12.56 -16.89
N ALA A 612 16.62 13.16 -15.72
CA ALA A 612 15.87 12.85 -14.50
C ALA A 612 14.57 13.64 -14.44
N THR A 613 13.51 13.00 -13.96
CA THR A 613 12.24 13.66 -13.60
C THR A 613 12.43 14.65 -12.45
N LEU A 614 11.44 15.51 -12.21
CA LEU A 614 11.47 16.38 -11.02
C LEU A 614 11.51 15.55 -9.73
N ALA A 615 10.70 14.48 -9.65
CA ALA A 615 10.67 13.56 -8.51
C ALA A 615 12.06 12.99 -8.18
N THR A 616 12.81 12.54 -9.19
CA THR A 616 14.17 12.01 -9.00
C THR A 616 15.12 13.10 -8.51
N ARG A 617 15.01 14.33 -9.03
CA ARG A 617 15.86 15.47 -8.64
C ARG A 617 15.61 15.95 -7.22
N VAL A 618 14.34 16.14 -6.83
CA VAL A 618 13.98 16.66 -5.49
C VAL A 618 13.97 15.57 -4.41
N GLY A 619 13.99 14.29 -4.82
CA GLY A 619 14.03 13.14 -3.95
C GLY A 619 12.89 13.12 -2.94
N PRO A 620 13.16 12.97 -1.63
CA PRO A 620 12.11 12.78 -0.64
C PRO A 620 11.40 14.09 -0.26
N ALA A 621 11.82 15.25 -0.79
CA ALA A 621 11.28 16.56 -0.39
C ALA A 621 9.75 16.67 -0.50
N PRO A 622 9.07 16.19 -1.57
CA PRO A 622 7.60 16.24 -1.66
C PRO A 622 6.91 15.49 -0.50
N GLU A 623 7.46 14.33 -0.09
CA GLU A 623 6.94 13.56 1.04
C GLU A 623 7.11 14.33 2.35
N TRP A 624 8.32 14.85 2.62
CA TRP A 624 8.60 15.63 3.83
C TRP A 624 7.77 16.90 3.93
N VAL A 625 7.52 17.59 2.81
CA VAL A 625 6.63 18.75 2.77
C VAL A 625 5.20 18.34 3.15
N LEU A 626 4.69 17.23 2.58
CA LEU A 626 3.35 16.75 2.90
C LEU A 626 3.22 16.26 4.36
N VAL A 627 4.26 15.64 4.90
CA VAL A 627 4.36 15.28 6.33
C VAL A 627 4.34 16.54 7.20
N ALA A 628 5.11 17.56 6.86
CA ALA A 628 5.13 18.83 7.59
C ALA A 628 3.77 19.54 7.54
N VAL A 629 3.09 19.52 6.40
CA VAL A 629 1.71 20.03 6.22
C VAL A 629 0.73 19.29 7.14
N ALA A 630 0.84 17.97 7.23
CA ALA A 630 0.00 17.15 8.09
C ALA A 630 0.24 17.44 9.59
N ILE A 631 1.50 17.53 10.02
CA ILE A 631 1.87 17.88 11.40
C ILE A 631 1.36 19.28 11.76
N SER A 632 1.52 20.25 10.86
CA SER A 632 1.02 21.62 11.04
C SER A 632 -0.50 21.66 11.21
N ALA A 633 -1.23 20.81 10.47
CA ALA A 633 -2.67 20.68 10.63
C ALA A 633 -3.05 20.13 12.00
N LEU A 634 -2.33 19.12 12.51
CA LEU A 634 -2.56 18.56 13.84
C LEU A 634 -2.29 19.60 14.93
N ALA A 635 -1.19 20.36 14.82
CA ALA A 635 -0.87 21.43 15.75
C ALA A 635 -1.93 22.56 15.74
N TRP A 636 -2.38 22.97 14.55
CA TRP A 636 -3.42 23.99 14.40
C TRP A 636 -4.77 23.53 14.93
N ALA A 637 -5.11 22.25 14.73
CA ALA A 637 -6.28 21.67 15.33
C ALA A 637 -6.14 21.73 16.86
N ALA A 638 -5.02 21.27 17.43
CA ALA A 638 -4.79 21.26 18.87
C ALA A 638 -4.89 22.65 19.52
N SER A 639 -4.42 23.71 18.85
CA SER A 639 -4.50 25.09 19.37
C SER A 639 -5.91 25.69 19.36
N ARG A 640 -6.86 25.10 18.64
CA ARG A 640 -8.26 25.54 18.64
C ARG A 640 -9.06 24.85 19.73
N ARG A 641 -9.87 25.64 20.45
CA ARG A 641 -10.88 25.13 21.40
C ARG A 641 -11.73 24.02 20.74
N PRO A 642 -12.18 23.01 21.50
CA PRO A 642 -13.00 21.92 20.95
C PRO A 642 -14.31 22.51 20.38
N ARG A 643 -14.38 22.70 19.07
CA ARG A 643 -15.62 23.00 18.35
C ARG A 643 -16.14 21.71 17.75
N SER A 644 -17.43 21.45 17.91
CA SER A 644 -18.10 20.34 17.24
C SER A 644 -18.10 20.59 15.73
N VAL A 645 -17.58 19.64 14.96
CA VAL A 645 -17.58 19.67 13.50
C VAL A 645 -19.04 19.69 13.01
N GLY A 646 -19.42 20.73 12.28
CA GLY A 646 -20.78 20.91 11.77
C GLY A 646 -21.73 21.71 12.68
N ALA A 647 -21.25 22.29 13.78
CA ALA A 647 -22.01 23.33 14.48
C ALA A 647 -22.05 24.62 13.62
N PRO A 648 -23.18 25.36 13.60
CA PRO A 648 -23.24 26.66 12.96
C PRO A 648 -22.13 27.55 13.50
N SER A 649 -21.43 28.27 12.62
CA SER A 649 -20.47 29.29 13.08
C SER A 649 -21.21 30.36 13.89
N ASP A 650 -20.54 30.98 14.86
CA ASP A 650 -21.12 32.09 15.66
C ASP A 650 -21.63 33.25 14.76
N HIS A 651 -21.08 33.38 13.54
CA HIS A 651 -21.58 34.30 12.50
C HIS A 651 -22.90 33.88 11.83
N GLU A 652 -23.25 32.60 11.82
CA GLU A 652 -24.56 32.11 11.34
C GLU A 652 -25.65 32.25 12.42
N ALA A 653 -25.29 32.27 13.71
CA ALA A 653 -26.23 32.52 14.80
C ALA A 653 -26.68 33.99 14.86
N ASN A 654 -25.78 34.94 14.55
CA ASN A 654 -26.08 36.37 14.58
C ASN A 654 -26.72 36.93 13.29
N GLY A 655 -27.04 36.06 12.31
CA GLY A 655 -27.76 36.45 11.09
C GLY A 655 -29.28 36.29 11.17
N VAL A 656 -29.79 35.89 12.34
CA VAL A 656 -31.22 35.78 12.64
C VAL A 656 -31.53 36.78 13.77
N GLY A 657 -31.50 38.06 13.42
CA GLY A 657 -31.96 39.17 14.25
C GLY A 657 -32.93 40.00 13.44
#